data_AF-A0AAP2GVI4-F1
#
_entry.id   AF-A0AAP2GVI4-F1
#
_cell.length_a   1.000
_cell.length_b   1.000
_cell.length_c   1.000
_cell.angle_alpha   90.00
_cell.angle_beta   90.00
_cell.angle_gamma   90.00
#
_symmetry.space_group_name_H-M   'P 1'
#
loop_
_entity.id
_entity.type
_entity.pdbx_description
1 polymer ?
#
loop_
_entity_poly.entity_id
_entity_poly.type
_entity_poly.pdbx_seq_one_letter_code
_entity_poly.pdbx_strand_id
1 'polypeptide(L)'
;MRSILYFKVIALALFTFLTGAVAAQTLYKANWVDPTSNITINADLSITRAVGASTYNGGAVGDNILPAGQNGFVQVTYVASTSNRFFMALNILEEGVSYTSSQYAIQIDGAQARVFQYDVGAIATTTAAAGDVFKIERVGTSVTFYKNADVLITLNGIQSQFSLRPEAILRSGTMPPVYCSFDRKVLAKPTIQLPTYTNNNGVIAITPEGGQAPFTYSWTPIELQPTSSISGKPRGIYSVTVTDAVGREGTATYELGYEMAWKNLVNTQINANNTLQAVTGTDSWEAGAAAANVLPANTNGWVEFIMPELTKTAFAIGLATMDRGTTYTPFPYSIYVHPLGYVKVFENNVDRGSLTSVVKGDRFRITRNGTSIIYSRNDIPFRTVTNVTASPEYFVDVAIHAPAGPLPLVTASFPPKLTLGATLVPVNDNNTGGSVTVNVKGALGTPKFLWTTGETSATLSNKGQGTYTVTVTDDLGQTATKTFYLGYAAQWTNRINLRVNENATVTKTLSNVSAWDTGALSANRLLAGENGDVSFTVDRVSPSDVFMVGLTSYNIDAAYNSMDYCFYFLNDGTVSVREKAANPGISLLHQEDNIYRIERKDLYVRYYVNEQILRTVTLADNNKELYADVSIKAASAPRVLTSFNYVPRTLYAVKNGNWTGPDVWSLSEGGTSSGITPVYGDNVRIKGYAVAITGEVECKSIQIIAPSTNTNLTVDGAAAVLTVKEHVKVKGEDNQEPVSAFLVKNLAKFKVQ
;
A
#
# COMPACT_ATOMS: atom_id res chain seq x y z
N MET A 1 -13.72 70.45 -29.86
CA MET A 1 -12.53 70.40 -28.97
C MET A 1 -12.90 69.53 -27.78
N ARG A 2 -12.31 68.40 -27.44
CA ARG A 2 -11.19 67.61 -27.97
C ARG A 2 -11.58 66.13 -27.74
N SER A 3 -11.60 65.34 -28.81
CA SER A 3 -11.74 63.88 -28.78
C SER A 3 -10.40 63.30 -29.22
N ILE A 4 -9.47 63.07 -28.28
CA ILE A 4 -8.16 62.46 -28.52
C ILE A 4 -7.75 61.74 -27.24
N LEU A 5 -7.93 60.41 -27.15
CA LEU A 5 -6.97 59.42 -26.61
C LEU A 5 -7.58 58.00 -26.48
N TYR A 6 -8.15 57.45 -27.55
CA TYR A 6 -8.33 56.01 -27.72
C TYR A 6 -8.07 55.73 -29.21
N PHE A 7 -7.29 54.68 -29.52
CA PHE A 7 -6.71 54.31 -30.83
C PHE A 7 -5.27 54.80 -31.14
N LYS A 8 -4.30 54.11 -30.54
CA LYS A 8 -3.10 53.58 -31.23
C LYS A 8 -3.02 52.14 -30.71
N VAL A 9 -3.19 51.06 -31.47
CA VAL A 9 -2.34 50.59 -32.56
C VAL A 9 -3.14 49.58 -33.40
N ILE A 10 -3.75 50.01 -34.51
CA ILE A 10 -4.13 49.12 -35.63
C ILE A 10 -3.95 49.93 -36.92
N ALA A 11 -3.24 49.34 -37.88
CA ALA A 11 -3.04 49.76 -39.27
C ALA A 11 -2.10 50.94 -39.57
N LEU A 12 -0.82 50.62 -39.79
CA LEU A 12 -0.10 51.19 -40.93
C LEU A 12 0.74 50.08 -41.59
N ALA A 13 0.05 49.21 -42.33
CA ALA A 13 0.65 48.41 -43.38
C ALA A 13 0.77 49.30 -44.62
N LEU A 14 1.94 49.94 -44.78
CA LEU A 14 2.32 50.56 -46.05
C LEU A 14 3.59 49.87 -46.54
N PHE A 15 3.46 49.22 -47.68
CA PHE A 15 4.46 48.52 -48.47
C PHE A 15 5.82 49.25 -48.47
N THR A 16 6.83 48.64 -47.88
CA THR A 16 8.23 48.87 -48.24
C THR A 16 8.83 47.50 -48.53
N PHE A 17 8.92 47.17 -49.83
CA PHE A 17 9.81 46.12 -50.32
C PHE A 17 11.24 46.63 -50.15
N LEU A 18 11.86 46.33 -49.00
CA LEU A 18 13.31 46.38 -48.83
C LEU A 18 13.72 45.11 -48.09
N THR A 19 14.40 44.23 -48.81
CA THR A 19 15.25 43.11 -48.35
C THR A 19 15.05 42.67 -46.90
N GLY A 20 14.34 41.56 -46.70
CA GLY A 20 14.24 40.91 -45.40
C GLY A 20 15.62 40.56 -44.86
N ALA A 21 16.12 41.37 -43.93
CA ALA A 21 17.12 40.93 -42.99
C ALA A 21 16.41 39.93 -42.06
N VAL A 22 16.61 38.63 -42.32
CA VAL A 22 16.29 37.57 -41.37
C VAL A 22 17.02 37.95 -40.08
N ALA A 23 16.26 38.22 -39.00
CA ALA A 23 16.87 38.42 -37.69
C ALA A 23 17.76 37.20 -37.43
N ALA A 24 19.06 37.42 -37.22
CA ALA A 24 20.02 36.35 -37.02
C ALA A 24 19.54 35.48 -35.84
N GLN A 25 19.12 34.25 -36.15
CA GLN A 25 18.68 33.33 -35.12
C GLN A 25 19.87 32.99 -34.23
N THR A 26 19.76 33.25 -32.92
CA THR A 26 20.84 32.98 -31.98
C THR A 26 21.13 31.47 -31.95
N LEU A 27 22.38 31.10 -32.22
CA LEU A 27 22.85 29.71 -32.20
C LEU A 27 23.57 29.43 -30.88
N TYR A 28 23.15 28.36 -30.21
CA TYR A 28 23.76 27.86 -28.98
C TYR A 28 24.54 26.59 -29.29
N LYS A 29 25.76 26.44 -28.75
CA LYS A 29 26.45 25.15 -28.86
C LYS A 29 25.77 24.12 -27.96
N ALA A 30 25.66 22.89 -28.42
CA ALA A 30 25.21 21.77 -27.60
C ALA A 30 26.20 21.57 -26.45
N ASN A 31 25.72 21.71 -25.20
CA ASN A 31 26.52 21.41 -24.03
C ASN A 31 26.39 19.93 -23.68
N TRP A 32 27.49 19.19 -23.75
CA TRP A 32 27.48 17.74 -23.64
C TRP A 32 27.76 17.23 -22.22
N VAL A 33 27.11 16.13 -21.88
CA VAL A 33 27.44 15.24 -20.77
C VAL A 33 27.76 13.86 -21.34
N ASP A 34 28.82 13.20 -20.87
CA ASP A 34 29.21 11.84 -21.27
C ASP A 34 28.72 10.82 -20.24
N PRO A 35 27.52 10.23 -20.42
CA PRO A 35 27.03 9.16 -19.54
C PRO A 35 27.77 7.82 -19.76
N THR A 36 28.50 7.67 -20.87
CA THR A 36 29.19 6.43 -21.24
C THR A 36 30.64 6.36 -20.73
N SER A 37 31.17 7.48 -20.25
CA SER A 37 32.55 7.66 -19.75
C SER A 37 33.62 7.16 -20.73
N ASN A 38 33.39 7.28 -22.03
CA ASN A 38 34.26 6.71 -23.07
C ASN A 38 34.45 7.63 -24.29
N ILE A 39 34.04 8.89 -24.18
CA ILE A 39 34.31 9.97 -25.14
C ILE A 39 35.07 11.11 -24.44
N THR A 40 35.64 12.01 -25.23
CA THR A 40 36.25 13.24 -24.74
C THR A 40 35.44 14.43 -25.25
N ILE A 41 34.96 15.28 -24.34
CA ILE A 41 34.34 16.56 -24.67
C ILE A 41 35.45 17.60 -24.70
N ASN A 42 35.72 18.17 -25.87
CA ASN A 42 36.79 19.13 -26.08
C ASN A 42 36.38 20.55 -25.64
N ALA A 43 37.35 21.44 -25.48
CA ALA A 43 37.12 22.82 -25.02
C ALA A 43 36.20 23.64 -25.94
N ASP A 44 36.13 23.30 -27.24
CA ASP A 44 35.25 23.95 -28.21
C ASP A 44 33.83 23.33 -28.28
N LEU A 45 33.56 22.33 -27.44
CA LEU A 45 32.37 21.46 -27.39
C LEU A 45 32.23 20.50 -28.58
N SER A 46 33.31 20.24 -29.32
CA SER A 46 33.39 19.05 -30.17
C SER A 46 33.57 17.79 -29.31
N ILE A 47 33.17 16.63 -29.83
CA ILE A 47 33.29 15.35 -29.12
C ILE A 47 34.22 14.43 -29.90
N THR A 48 35.16 13.81 -29.22
CA THR A 48 36.12 12.87 -29.82
C THR A 48 36.02 11.50 -29.18
N ARG A 49 36.19 10.47 -30.03
CA ARG A 49 36.36 9.09 -29.61
C ARG A 49 37.56 8.46 -30.30
N ALA A 50 38.34 7.69 -29.54
CA ALA A 50 39.54 7.00 -30.05
C ALA A 50 39.24 6.15 -31.30
N VAL A 51 40.16 6.20 -32.27
CA VAL A 51 40.07 5.44 -33.52
C VAL A 51 40.41 3.98 -33.23
N GLY A 52 39.46 3.06 -33.42
CA GLY A 52 39.66 1.62 -33.21
C GLY A 52 38.48 0.89 -32.57
N ALA A 53 37.47 1.59 -32.05
CA ALA A 53 36.26 0.95 -31.53
C ALA A 53 35.41 0.35 -32.67
N SER A 54 34.93 -0.88 -32.48
CA SER A 54 34.15 -1.62 -33.47
C SER A 54 32.64 -1.30 -33.44
N THR A 55 32.14 -0.62 -32.41
CA THR A 55 30.71 -0.40 -32.15
C THR A 55 30.36 1.07 -31.85
N TYR A 56 29.11 1.46 -32.14
CA TYR A 56 28.53 2.77 -31.82
C TYR A 56 28.05 2.81 -30.36
N ASN A 57 28.99 2.89 -29.42
CA ASN A 57 28.72 2.88 -27.97
C ASN A 57 29.40 4.02 -27.21
N GLY A 58 29.93 5.02 -27.90
CA GLY A 58 30.37 6.25 -27.25
C GLY A 58 29.36 7.34 -27.39
N GLY A 59 28.94 7.93 -26.27
CA GLY A 59 27.68 8.64 -26.23
C GLY A 59 27.73 9.95 -25.48
N ALA A 60 27.11 10.98 -26.03
CA ALA A 60 26.89 12.25 -25.35
C ALA A 60 25.42 12.67 -25.43
N VAL A 61 24.90 13.18 -24.32
CA VAL A 61 23.59 13.84 -24.26
C VAL A 61 23.76 15.32 -24.05
N GLY A 62 22.98 16.14 -24.74
CA GLY A 62 23.03 17.59 -24.57
C GLY A 62 22.01 18.12 -23.57
N ASP A 63 22.38 19.18 -22.86
CA ASP A 63 21.50 19.86 -21.88
C ASP A 63 20.60 20.93 -22.50
N ASN A 64 20.74 21.18 -23.81
CA ASN A 64 19.87 22.07 -24.57
C ASN A 64 18.51 21.38 -24.74
N ILE A 65 17.41 22.07 -24.43
CA ILE A 65 16.07 21.47 -24.50
C ILE A 65 15.22 22.27 -25.48
N LEU A 66 14.71 21.59 -26.50
CA LEU A 66 13.62 22.07 -27.35
C LEU A 66 12.30 21.69 -26.66
N PRO A 67 11.57 22.66 -26.06
CA PRO A 67 10.37 22.35 -25.28
C PRO A 67 9.28 21.72 -26.13
N ALA A 68 8.42 20.88 -25.53
CA ALA A 68 7.27 20.28 -26.21
C ALA A 68 6.44 21.34 -26.97
N GLY A 69 6.01 21.00 -28.18
CA GLY A 69 5.20 21.85 -29.05
C GLY A 69 5.92 23.01 -29.74
N GLN A 70 7.19 23.28 -29.42
CA GLN A 70 7.95 24.39 -30.03
C GLN A 70 8.71 23.99 -31.30
N ASN A 71 8.98 24.95 -32.17
CA ASN A 71 9.81 24.75 -33.36
C ASN A 71 11.29 24.97 -33.02
N GLY A 72 12.18 24.19 -33.65
CA GLY A 72 13.61 24.36 -33.46
C GLY A 72 14.44 23.29 -34.16
N PHE A 73 15.75 23.49 -34.18
CA PHE A 73 16.67 22.60 -34.90
C PHE A 73 17.98 22.38 -34.17
N VAL A 74 18.65 21.31 -34.59
CA VAL A 74 20.07 21.04 -34.33
C VAL A 74 20.80 20.92 -35.67
N GLN A 75 22.03 21.42 -35.75
CA GLN A 75 22.83 21.35 -36.95
C GLN A 75 24.32 21.13 -36.66
N VAL A 76 25.01 20.49 -37.60
CA VAL A 76 26.46 20.30 -37.56
C VAL A 76 27.04 20.59 -38.94
N THR A 77 28.17 21.29 -38.97
CA THR A 77 28.97 21.47 -40.19
C THR A 77 29.96 20.32 -40.28
N TYR A 78 29.87 19.51 -41.32
CA TYR A 78 30.73 18.36 -41.52
C TYR A 78 32.16 18.78 -41.85
N VAL A 79 33.12 18.22 -41.11
CA VAL A 79 34.55 18.33 -41.38
C VAL A 79 35.01 17.02 -42.00
N ALA A 80 35.59 17.09 -43.20
CA ALA A 80 35.95 15.90 -43.96
C ALA A 80 36.94 15.03 -43.20
N SER A 81 36.58 13.75 -43.09
CA SER A 81 37.41 12.73 -42.46
C SER A 81 36.92 11.34 -42.86
N THR A 82 37.85 10.45 -43.19
CA THR A 82 37.56 9.03 -43.44
C THR A 82 37.38 8.23 -42.15
N SER A 83 37.73 8.80 -41.00
CA SER A 83 37.64 8.16 -39.68
C SER A 83 36.43 8.59 -38.86
N ASN A 84 35.75 9.67 -39.26
CA ASN A 84 34.57 10.18 -38.56
C ASN A 84 33.37 9.25 -38.79
N ARG A 85 32.89 8.65 -37.70
CA ARG A 85 31.74 7.76 -37.67
C ARG A 85 30.88 8.13 -36.48
N PHE A 86 29.83 8.92 -36.70
CA PHE A 86 28.99 9.44 -35.63
C PHE A 86 27.54 9.60 -36.06
N PHE A 87 26.64 9.68 -35.09
CA PHE A 87 25.27 10.13 -35.23
C PHE A 87 25.12 11.48 -34.53
N MET A 88 24.44 12.42 -35.18
CA MET A 88 23.81 13.56 -34.53
C MET A 88 22.32 13.29 -34.51
N ALA A 89 21.69 13.40 -33.35
CA ALA A 89 20.27 13.14 -33.19
C ALA A 89 19.55 14.30 -32.49
N LEU A 90 18.26 14.40 -32.78
CA LEU A 90 17.30 15.17 -32.00
C LEU A 90 16.36 14.14 -31.37
N ASN A 91 16.54 13.87 -30.08
CA ASN A 91 15.90 12.74 -29.41
C ASN A 91 14.97 13.18 -28.28
N ILE A 92 14.02 12.32 -27.92
CA ILE A 92 13.35 12.39 -26.62
C ILE A 92 14.37 12.27 -25.49
N LEU A 93 14.01 12.79 -24.33
CA LEU A 93 14.90 12.93 -23.18
C LEU A 93 15.15 11.59 -22.48
N GLU A 94 15.84 10.68 -23.17
CA GLU A 94 16.32 9.38 -22.68
C GLU A 94 17.83 9.42 -22.43
N GLU A 95 18.31 8.96 -21.28
CA GLU A 95 19.74 8.97 -20.92
C GLU A 95 20.56 7.82 -21.52
N GLY A 96 19.90 6.88 -22.21
CA GLY A 96 20.57 5.79 -22.91
C GLY A 96 21.11 6.24 -24.25
N VAL A 97 22.44 6.29 -24.38
CA VAL A 97 23.06 6.66 -25.65
C VAL A 97 23.24 5.44 -26.55
N SER A 98 22.24 5.22 -27.41
CA SER A 98 22.28 4.17 -28.42
C SER A 98 21.75 4.67 -29.75
N TYR A 99 22.41 4.29 -30.83
CA TYR A 99 21.90 4.54 -32.18
C TYR A 99 20.55 3.83 -32.44
N THR A 100 20.23 2.79 -31.66
CA THR A 100 18.96 2.08 -31.75
C THR A 100 17.82 2.78 -31.02
N SER A 101 18.08 3.77 -30.16
CA SER A 101 17.06 4.55 -29.42
C SER A 101 16.92 5.99 -29.91
N SER A 102 17.74 6.42 -30.88
CA SER A 102 17.66 7.76 -31.44
C SER A 102 16.42 7.95 -32.31
N GLN A 103 15.50 8.81 -31.87
CA GLN A 103 14.23 9.03 -32.56
C GLN A 103 14.38 9.64 -33.96
N TYR A 104 15.22 10.68 -34.10
CA TYR A 104 15.54 11.36 -35.36
C TYR A 104 17.04 11.59 -35.45
N ALA A 105 17.74 10.92 -36.37
CA ALA A 105 19.20 11.01 -36.42
C ALA A 105 19.76 11.13 -37.84
N ILE A 106 20.92 11.75 -37.95
CA ILE A 106 21.78 11.73 -39.13
C ILE A 106 23.06 11.00 -38.76
N GLN A 107 23.30 9.85 -39.38
CA GLN A 107 24.57 9.15 -39.33
C GLN A 107 25.53 9.75 -40.35
N ILE A 108 26.77 9.99 -39.96
CA ILE A 108 27.91 10.24 -40.81
C ILE A 108 28.86 9.05 -40.69
N ASP A 109 29.21 8.40 -41.80
CA ASP A 109 30.21 7.33 -41.88
C ASP A 109 31.17 7.65 -43.04
N GLY A 110 32.29 8.32 -42.71
CA GLY A 110 33.21 8.84 -43.71
C GLY A 110 32.52 9.87 -44.61
N ALA A 111 32.48 9.59 -45.92
CA ALA A 111 31.89 10.45 -46.94
C ALA A 111 30.38 10.17 -47.20
N GLN A 112 29.73 9.33 -46.40
CA GLN A 112 28.30 9.04 -46.51
C GLN A 112 27.53 9.64 -45.33
N ALA A 113 26.35 10.20 -45.63
CA ALA A 113 25.37 10.64 -44.65
C ALA A 113 24.05 9.89 -44.83
N ARG A 114 23.45 9.42 -43.74
CA ARG A 114 22.19 8.66 -43.75
C ARG A 114 21.23 9.20 -42.70
N VAL A 115 19.99 9.43 -43.08
CA VAL A 115 18.91 9.78 -42.16
C VAL A 115 18.32 8.51 -41.56
N PHE A 116 18.20 8.47 -40.23
CA PHE A 116 17.64 7.37 -39.46
C PHE A 116 16.39 7.81 -38.69
N GLN A 117 15.42 6.91 -38.63
CA GLN A 117 14.29 6.98 -37.72
C GLN A 117 14.23 5.70 -36.88
N TYR A 118 13.96 5.86 -35.58
CA TYR A 118 13.77 4.75 -34.64
C TYR A 118 12.77 3.71 -35.17
N ASP A 119 13.06 2.42 -34.95
CA ASP A 119 12.31 1.24 -35.45
C ASP A 119 12.12 1.12 -36.98
N VAL A 120 12.65 2.05 -37.77
CA VAL A 120 12.59 2.00 -39.25
C VAL A 120 13.97 1.77 -39.87
N GLY A 121 15.01 2.36 -39.30
CA GLY A 121 16.37 2.30 -39.85
C GLY A 121 16.67 3.47 -40.79
N ALA A 122 17.56 3.26 -41.77
CA ALA A 122 17.96 4.32 -42.70
C ALA A 122 16.88 4.58 -43.76
N ILE A 123 16.40 5.82 -43.83
CA ILE A 123 15.26 6.21 -44.69
C ILE A 123 15.63 7.19 -45.81
N ALA A 124 16.81 7.82 -45.73
CA ALA A 124 17.39 8.60 -46.81
C ALA A 124 18.92 8.53 -46.75
N THR A 125 19.60 8.66 -47.90
CA THR A 125 21.07 8.63 -47.99
C THR A 125 21.56 9.71 -48.92
N THR A 126 22.68 10.35 -48.58
CA THR A 126 23.38 11.34 -49.39
C THR A 126 24.88 11.26 -49.16
N THR A 127 25.66 12.04 -49.91
CA THR A 127 27.10 12.19 -49.70
C THR A 127 27.40 13.31 -48.70
N ALA A 128 28.52 13.22 -47.99
CA ALA A 128 29.04 14.25 -47.10
C ALA A 128 30.39 14.77 -47.63
N ALA A 129 30.47 16.07 -47.87
CA ALA A 129 31.67 16.80 -48.28
C ALA A 129 31.99 17.90 -47.27
N ALA A 130 33.27 18.24 -47.12
CA ALA A 130 33.72 19.27 -46.18
C ALA A 130 32.89 20.56 -46.35
N GLY A 131 32.37 21.09 -45.24
CA GLY A 131 31.55 22.31 -45.24
C GLY A 131 30.05 22.07 -45.38
N ASP A 132 29.60 20.86 -45.72
CA ASP A 132 28.17 20.53 -45.74
C ASP A 132 27.55 20.70 -44.34
N VAL A 133 26.40 21.37 -44.26
CA VAL A 133 25.63 21.53 -43.03
C VAL A 133 24.51 20.50 -43.00
N PHE A 134 24.52 19.64 -42.01
CA PHE A 134 23.42 18.70 -41.76
C PHE A 134 22.54 19.25 -40.65
N LYS A 135 21.23 19.38 -40.90
CA LYS A 135 20.26 19.96 -39.95
C LYS A 135 19.07 19.04 -39.74
N ILE A 136 18.63 18.88 -38.50
CA ILE A 136 17.39 18.21 -38.11
C ILE A 136 16.49 19.28 -37.48
N GLU A 137 15.32 19.52 -38.06
CA GLU A 137 14.44 20.61 -37.67
C GLU A 137 13.02 20.11 -37.40
N ARG A 138 12.47 20.47 -36.25
CA ARG A 138 11.06 20.26 -35.93
C ARG A 138 10.26 21.51 -36.22
N VAL A 139 9.17 21.36 -36.96
CA VAL A 139 8.15 22.38 -37.18
C VAL A 139 6.77 21.77 -36.95
N GLY A 140 6.09 22.18 -35.88
CA GLY A 140 4.80 21.61 -35.48
C GLY A 140 4.88 20.10 -35.25
N THR A 141 4.12 19.33 -36.02
CA THR A 141 4.06 17.85 -35.99
C THR A 141 4.93 17.19 -37.06
N SER A 142 5.88 17.94 -37.63
CA SER A 142 6.79 17.45 -38.66
C SER A 142 8.25 17.60 -38.25
N VAL A 143 9.09 16.65 -38.67
CA VAL A 143 10.55 16.72 -38.56
C VAL A 143 11.15 16.64 -39.95
N THR A 144 11.94 17.65 -40.32
CA THR A 144 12.59 17.75 -41.63
C THR A 144 14.10 17.67 -41.47
N PHE A 145 14.72 16.87 -42.34
CA PHE A 145 16.18 16.71 -42.41
C PHE A 145 16.70 17.47 -43.62
N TYR A 146 17.80 18.18 -43.45
CA TYR A 146 18.42 18.99 -44.50
C TYR A 146 19.89 18.65 -44.68
N LYS A 147 20.34 18.82 -45.91
CA LYS A 147 21.74 19.03 -46.27
C LYS A 147 21.85 20.43 -46.91
N ASN A 148 22.57 21.32 -46.27
CA ASN A 148 22.61 22.75 -46.64
C ASN A 148 21.18 23.30 -46.67
N ALA A 149 20.73 23.83 -47.81
CA ALA A 149 19.36 24.30 -48.00
C ALA A 149 18.41 23.20 -48.53
N ASP A 150 18.94 22.05 -48.97
CA ASP A 150 18.16 21.00 -49.60
C ASP A 150 17.50 20.10 -48.56
N VAL A 151 16.20 19.85 -48.74
CA VAL A 151 15.45 18.89 -47.94
C VAL A 151 15.83 17.47 -48.36
N LEU A 152 16.30 16.66 -47.41
CA LEU A 152 16.54 15.24 -47.62
C LEU A 152 15.23 14.44 -47.46
N ILE A 153 14.49 14.69 -46.39
CA ILE A 153 13.20 14.04 -46.11
C ILE A 153 12.41 14.83 -45.05
N THR A 154 11.09 14.80 -45.15
CA THR A 154 10.15 15.31 -44.12
C THR A 154 9.32 14.16 -43.58
N LEU A 155 9.30 14.02 -42.25
CA LEU A 155 8.46 13.09 -41.52
C LEU A 155 7.26 13.86 -40.95
N ASN A 156 6.04 13.36 -41.15
CA ASN A 156 4.80 13.98 -40.68
C ASN A 156 4.12 13.12 -39.63
N GLY A 157 3.17 13.70 -38.88
CA GLY A 157 2.42 12.96 -37.85
C GLY A 157 3.24 12.61 -36.62
N ILE A 158 4.32 13.35 -36.38
CA ILE A 158 5.21 13.18 -35.24
C ILE A 158 4.55 13.73 -33.97
N GLN A 159 4.72 13.02 -32.85
CA GLN A 159 4.22 13.44 -31.53
C GLN A 159 4.97 14.67 -31.02
N SER A 160 4.42 15.87 -31.26
CA SER A 160 5.01 17.15 -30.84
C SER A 160 4.92 17.41 -29.32
N GLN A 161 4.18 16.59 -28.60
CA GLN A 161 3.99 16.65 -27.14
C GLN A 161 5.24 16.32 -26.32
N PHE A 162 6.34 15.91 -26.96
CA PHE A 162 7.60 15.62 -26.28
C PHE A 162 8.62 16.75 -26.41
N SER A 163 9.35 16.99 -25.33
CA SER A 163 10.54 17.84 -25.39
C SER A 163 11.69 17.04 -26.00
N LEU A 164 12.54 17.70 -26.79
CA LEU A 164 13.65 17.07 -27.49
C LEU A 164 14.98 17.68 -27.06
N ARG A 165 16.07 16.94 -27.20
CA ARG A 165 17.44 17.41 -26.98
C ARG A 165 18.41 16.91 -28.05
N PRO A 166 19.56 17.59 -28.27
CA PRO A 166 20.62 17.01 -29.07
C PRO A 166 21.23 15.80 -28.37
N GLU A 167 21.54 14.77 -29.15
CA GLU A 167 22.26 13.58 -28.71
C GLU A 167 23.33 13.24 -29.76
N ALA A 168 24.44 12.64 -29.31
CA ALA A 168 25.52 12.21 -30.18
C ALA A 168 25.96 10.79 -29.87
N ILE A 169 26.15 9.97 -30.92
CA ILE A 169 26.67 8.61 -30.79
C ILE A 169 27.88 8.43 -31.70
N LEU A 170 29.05 8.21 -31.13
CA LEU A 170 30.31 8.04 -31.85
C LEU A 170 30.75 6.58 -31.86
N ARG A 171 31.12 6.10 -33.05
CA ARG A 171 31.94 4.90 -33.22
C ARG A 171 33.42 5.25 -33.23
N SER A 172 33.82 6.31 -33.94
CA SER A 172 35.21 6.76 -34.01
C SER A 172 35.33 8.19 -34.55
N GLY A 173 36.46 8.84 -34.27
CA GLY A 173 36.79 10.15 -34.82
C GLY A 173 36.23 11.30 -33.99
N THR A 174 36.12 12.48 -34.61
CA THR A 174 35.67 13.71 -33.95
C THR A 174 34.41 14.23 -34.61
N MET A 175 33.35 14.38 -33.84
CA MET A 175 32.16 15.11 -34.24
C MET A 175 32.37 16.61 -33.93
N PRO A 176 32.27 17.50 -34.93
CA PRO A 176 32.35 18.94 -34.71
C PRO A 176 31.27 19.46 -33.76
N PRO A 177 31.39 20.71 -33.25
CA PRO A 177 30.38 21.28 -32.39
C PRO A 177 28.99 21.30 -33.07
N VAL A 178 27.99 20.79 -32.36
CA VAL A 178 26.59 20.85 -32.77
C VAL A 178 26.00 22.17 -32.29
N TYR A 179 25.24 22.84 -33.15
CA TYR A 179 24.54 24.08 -32.85
C TYR A 179 23.04 23.84 -32.76
N CYS A 180 22.41 24.41 -31.74
CA CYS A 180 21.00 24.34 -31.46
C CYS A 180 20.36 25.73 -31.65
N SER A 181 19.13 25.76 -32.15
CA SER A 181 18.31 26.97 -32.17
C SER A 181 17.64 27.27 -30.82
N PHE A 182 17.93 26.46 -29.80
CA PHE A 182 17.35 26.49 -28.47
C PHE A 182 18.46 26.33 -27.44
N ASP A 183 18.35 27.07 -26.36
CA ASP A 183 19.40 27.16 -25.33
C ASP A 183 19.17 26.14 -24.20
N ARG A 184 20.07 26.16 -23.23
CA ARG A 184 19.92 25.50 -21.94
C ARG A 184 18.76 26.14 -21.18
N LYS A 185 17.88 25.30 -20.62
CA LYS A 185 16.84 25.76 -19.70
C LYS A 185 17.49 26.09 -18.35
N VAL A 186 17.21 27.27 -17.78
CA VAL A 186 17.51 27.53 -16.37
C VAL A 186 16.50 26.70 -15.55
N LEU A 187 17.01 25.79 -14.74
CA LEU A 187 16.22 24.94 -13.86
C LEU A 187 16.47 25.35 -12.41
N ALA A 188 15.39 25.58 -11.67
CA ALA A 188 15.44 25.70 -10.23
C ALA A 188 15.33 24.29 -9.62
N LYS A 189 16.46 23.66 -9.29
CA LYS A 189 16.44 22.34 -8.64
C LYS A 189 16.26 22.52 -7.13
N PRO A 190 15.15 22.02 -6.53
CA PRO A 190 14.92 22.19 -5.11
C PRO A 190 15.63 21.10 -4.29
N THR A 191 16.09 21.48 -3.10
CA THR A 191 16.23 20.61 -1.93
C THR A 191 15.15 21.04 -0.96
N ILE A 192 14.22 20.13 -0.66
CA ILE A 192 13.04 20.42 0.17
C ILE A 192 13.20 19.77 1.53
N GLN A 193 13.04 20.58 2.57
CA GLN A 193 12.73 20.11 3.92
C GLN A 193 11.27 20.47 4.20
N LEU A 194 10.43 19.47 4.42
CA LEU A 194 9.03 19.71 4.73
C LEU A 194 8.89 20.29 6.16
N PRO A 195 7.92 21.19 6.40
CA PRO A 195 7.64 21.67 7.74
C PRO A 195 7.25 20.49 8.63
N THR A 196 7.74 20.46 9.88
CA THR A 196 7.19 19.49 10.84
C THR A 196 5.75 19.86 11.20
N TYR A 197 5.09 19.03 11.99
CA TYR A 197 3.65 19.14 12.12
C TYR A 197 3.20 20.40 12.87
N THR A 198 3.94 20.81 13.91
CA THR A 198 3.57 21.93 14.79
C THR A 198 4.38 23.20 14.57
N ASN A 199 5.37 23.18 13.67
CA ASN A 199 6.21 24.34 13.41
C ASN A 199 6.31 24.67 11.92
N ASN A 200 6.43 25.97 11.64
CA ASN A 200 6.59 26.49 10.29
C ASN A 200 8.08 26.49 9.94
N ASN A 201 8.75 25.33 9.97
CA ASN A 201 10.19 25.24 9.79
C ASN A 201 10.62 24.73 8.40
N GLY A 202 9.72 24.71 7.42
CA GLY A 202 10.02 24.22 6.08
C GLY A 202 11.11 25.04 5.39
N VAL A 203 11.87 24.37 4.53
CA VAL A 203 12.98 24.95 3.76
C VAL A 203 12.85 24.55 2.29
N ILE A 204 13.04 25.51 1.39
CA ILE A 204 13.26 25.26 -0.02
C ILE A 204 14.59 25.92 -0.39
N ALA A 205 15.59 25.11 -0.71
CA ALA A 205 16.88 25.57 -1.21
C ALA A 205 17.03 25.24 -2.69
N ILE A 206 17.45 26.21 -3.50
CA ILE A 206 17.55 26.10 -4.94
C ILE A 206 19.02 26.00 -5.35
N THR A 207 19.33 24.94 -6.08
CA THR A 207 20.56 24.82 -6.86
C THR A 207 20.22 25.08 -8.32
N PRO A 208 20.61 26.22 -8.92
CA PRO A 208 20.42 26.46 -10.34
C PRO A 208 21.15 25.40 -11.16
N GLU A 209 20.49 24.89 -12.19
CA GLU A 209 21.07 23.99 -13.19
C GLU A 209 20.83 24.58 -14.59
N GLY A 210 21.84 24.54 -15.45
CA GLY A 210 21.86 25.33 -16.69
C GLY A 210 22.14 26.83 -16.46
N GLY A 211 22.04 27.64 -17.51
CA GLY A 211 22.33 29.08 -17.45
C GLY A 211 23.81 29.45 -17.26
N GLN A 212 24.07 30.75 -17.02
CA GLN A 212 25.39 31.32 -16.76
C GLN A 212 25.37 32.07 -15.42
N ALA A 213 26.29 31.71 -14.52
CA ALA A 213 26.46 32.42 -13.24
C ALA A 213 26.96 33.87 -13.46
N PRO A 214 26.66 34.82 -12.54
CA PRO A 214 25.85 34.67 -11.32
C PRO A 214 24.34 34.53 -11.58
N PHE A 215 23.62 33.98 -10.59
CA PHE A 215 22.16 33.83 -10.63
C PHE A 215 21.48 34.77 -9.62
N THR A 216 20.29 35.27 -9.97
CA THR A 216 19.39 36.03 -9.10
C THR A 216 18.08 35.29 -8.91
N TYR A 217 17.40 35.52 -7.78
CA TYR A 217 16.20 34.80 -7.37
C TYR A 217 15.07 35.76 -7.06
N SER A 218 13.86 35.43 -7.51
CA SER A 218 12.63 36.12 -7.12
C SER A 218 11.62 35.09 -6.64
N TRP A 219 11.09 35.26 -5.44
CA TRP A 219 10.16 34.32 -4.82
C TRP A 219 8.74 34.90 -4.77
N THR A 220 7.74 34.03 -4.90
CA THR A 220 6.32 34.34 -4.62
C THR A 220 5.86 33.47 -3.45
N PRO A 221 5.22 34.04 -2.40
CA PRO A 221 4.83 35.44 -2.22
C PRO A 221 6.00 36.45 -2.24
N ILE A 222 5.79 37.65 -2.77
CA ILE A 222 6.87 38.62 -3.09
C ILE A 222 7.59 39.22 -1.87
N GLU A 223 7.02 39.01 -0.67
CA GLU A 223 7.64 39.38 0.62
C GLU A 223 8.85 38.51 1.00
N LEU A 224 9.13 37.46 0.22
CA LEU A 224 10.23 36.54 0.45
C LEU A 224 11.57 37.10 -0.04
N GLN A 225 12.63 36.81 0.72
CA GLN A 225 13.98 37.30 0.41
C GLN A 225 14.49 36.71 -0.92
N PRO A 226 15.13 37.52 -1.80
CA PRO A 226 15.62 37.11 -3.11
C PRO A 226 16.93 36.31 -3.03
N THR A 227 16.93 35.25 -2.23
CA THR A 227 18.09 34.39 -1.98
C THR A 227 17.89 33.01 -2.60
N SER A 228 18.96 32.23 -2.71
CA SER A 228 18.90 30.87 -3.21
C SER A 228 18.12 29.91 -2.28
N SER A 229 17.74 30.33 -1.07
CA SER A 229 17.00 29.48 -0.13
C SER A 229 16.02 30.27 0.72
N ILE A 230 14.81 29.76 0.89
CA ILE A 230 13.84 30.24 1.89
C ILE A 230 13.70 29.20 3.01
N SER A 231 13.67 29.66 4.26
CA SER A 231 13.54 28.81 5.45
C SER A 231 12.48 29.35 6.41
N GLY A 232 12.07 28.54 7.39
CA GLY A 232 11.06 28.95 8.36
C GLY A 232 9.69 29.15 7.72
N LYS A 233 9.34 28.29 6.76
CA LYS A 233 8.10 28.41 6.00
C LYS A 233 7.02 27.42 6.45
N PRO A 234 5.76 27.87 6.58
CA PRO A 234 4.63 26.98 6.78
C PRO A 234 4.37 26.13 5.52
N ARG A 235 3.48 25.15 5.66
CA ARG A 235 2.88 24.48 4.50
C ARG A 235 2.22 25.52 3.58
N GLY A 236 2.37 25.35 2.27
CA GLY A 236 1.88 26.33 1.30
C GLY A 236 2.63 26.32 -0.03
N ILE A 237 2.18 27.16 -0.96
CA ILE A 237 2.72 27.27 -2.32
C ILE A 237 3.80 28.35 -2.37
N TYR A 238 4.93 28.01 -2.97
CA TYR A 238 6.07 28.89 -3.17
C TYR A 238 6.57 28.76 -4.61
N SER A 239 6.67 29.87 -5.32
CA SER A 239 7.26 29.89 -6.67
C SER A 239 8.57 30.65 -6.66
N VAL A 240 9.56 30.17 -7.41
CA VAL A 240 10.82 30.86 -7.64
C VAL A 240 11.03 31.09 -9.12
N THR A 241 11.46 32.29 -9.48
CA THR A 241 12.05 32.61 -10.77
C THR A 241 13.55 32.79 -10.55
N VAL A 242 14.35 31.97 -11.23
CA VAL A 242 15.81 32.06 -11.25
C VAL A 242 16.21 32.73 -12.55
N THR A 243 16.91 33.85 -12.46
CA THR A 243 17.45 34.58 -13.62
C THR A 243 18.96 34.45 -13.63
N ASP A 244 19.56 34.18 -14.78
CA ASP A 244 21.00 34.04 -14.93
C ASP A 244 21.68 35.34 -15.40
N ALA A 245 23.01 35.33 -15.56
CA ALA A 245 23.81 36.52 -15.89
C ALA A 245 23.52 37.16 -17.26
N VAL A 246 22.88 36.41 -18.17
CA VAL A 246 22.51 36.90 -19.50
C VAL A 246 21.01 37.15 -19.63
N GLY A 247 20.28 37.11 -18.50
CA GLY A 247 18.85 37.45 -18.43
C GLY A 247 17.90 36.31 -18.75
N ARG A 248 18.36 35.06 -18.77
CA ARG A 248 17.50 33.88 -18.99
C ARG A 248 16.80 33.50 -17.70
N GLU A 249 15.53 33.13 -17.79
CA GLU A 249 14.70 32.81 -16.62
C GLU A 249 14.23 31.36 -16.60
N GLY A 250 14.14 30.80 -15.39
CA GLY A 250 13.51 29.54 -15.09
C GLY A 250 12.55 29.69 -13.91
N THR A 251 11.27 29.40 -14.12
CA THR A 251 10.26 29.42 -13.06
C THR A 251 9.89 28.01 -12.62
N ALA A 252 9.84 27.78 -11.31
CA ALA A 252 9.35 26.55 -10.70
C ALA A 252 8.45 26.86 -9.50
N THR A 253 7.45 26.00 -9.27
CA THR A 253 6.51 26.11 -8.15
C THR A 253 6.60 24.86 -7.30
N TYR A 254 6.73 25.04 -5.99
CA TYR A 254 6.80 23.98 -4.99
C TYR A 254 5.69 24.17 -3.98
N GLU A 255 5.05 23.09 -3.53
CA GLU A 255 4.08 23.14 -2.45
C GLU A 255 4.60 22.34 -1.26
N LEU A 256 4.85 23.02 -0.15
CA LEU A 256 5.22 22.37 1.10
C LEU A 256 3.97 21.68 1.68
N GLY A 257 3.87 20.37 1.45
CA GLY A 257 2.79 19.52 1.94
C GLY A 257 3.12 18.76 3.23
N TYR A 258 2.46 17.63 3.41
CA TYR A 258 2.79 16.61 4.39
C TYR A 258 3.75 15.60 3.80
N GLU A 259 4.70 15.20 4.63
CA GLU A 259 5.56 14.05 4.40
C GLU A 259 4.73 12.76 4.41
N MET A 260 5.14 11.78 3.59
CA MET A 260 4.51 10.46 3.55
C MET A 260 4.93 9.65 4.77
N ALA A 261 3.96 9.24 5.58
CA ALA A 261 4.14 8.24 6.62
C ALA A 261 4.03 6.84 6.00
N TRP A 262 5.12 6.39 5.38
CA TRP A 262 5.18 5.09 4.70
C TRP A 262 4.96 3.92 5.67
N LYS A 263 4.19 2.94 5.21
CA LYS A 263 3.86 1.69 5.89
C LYS A 263 3.79 0.57 4.85
N ASN A 264 3.62 -0.66 5.34
CA ASN A 264 3.38 -1.84 4.48
C ASN A 264 4.41 -1.98 3.36
N LEU A 265 5.68 -1.71 3.69
CA LEU A 265 6.81 -1.89 2.78
C LEU A 265 6.89 -3.35 2.37
N VAL A 266 6.96 -3.59 1.06
CA VAL A 266 7.27 -4.91 0.55
C VAL A 266 8.38 -4.77 -0.48
N ASN A 267 9.48 -5.50 -0.27
CA ASN A 267 10.70 -5.40 -1.07
C ASN A 267 11.19 -3.96 -1.30
N THR A 268 10.89 -3.07 -0.34
CA THR A 268 11.20 -1.64 -0.38
C THR A 268 11.75 -1.19 0.97
N GLN A 269 12.64 -0.21 0.96
CA GLN A 269 13.11 0.50 2.14
C GLN A 269 12.84 2.00 2.04
N ILE A 270 12.79 2.68 3.19
CA ILE A 270 12.67 4.13 3.29
C ILE A 270 14.07 4.71 3.55
N ASN A 271 14.52 5.61 2.70
CA ASN A 271 15.78 6.32 2.86
C ASN A 271 15.66 7.45 3.90
N ALA A 272 16.79 7.98 4.36
CA ALA A 272 16.83 9.06 5.35
C ALA A 272 16.10 10.35 4.92
N ASN A 273 15.94 10.57 3.61
CA ASN A 273 15.19 11.70 3.04
C ASN A 273 13.73 11.33 2.70
N ASN A 274 13.22 10.23 3.24
CA ASN A 274 11.87 9.70 3.04
C ASN A 274 11.51 9.30 1.59
N THR A 275 12.51 9.12 0.73
CA THR A 275 12.34 8.47 -0.58
C THR A 275 12.30 6.95 -0.42
N LEU A 276 11.57 6.29 -1.32
CA LEU A 276 11.49 4.83 -1.37
C LEU A 276 12.57 4.26 -2.29
N GLN A 277 13.08 3.08 -1.96
CA GLN A 277 14.02 2.35 -2.79
C GLN A 277 13.70 0.85 -2.76
N ALA A 278 13.68 0.21 -3.93
CA ALA A 278 13.55 -1.25 -3.99
C ALA A 278 14.81 -1.93 -3.43
N VAL A 279 14.63 -2.99 -2.64
CA VAL A 279 15.75 -3.77 -2.05
C VAL A 279 15.98 -5.12 -2.73
N THR A 280 15.15 -5.49 -3.71
CA THR A 280 15.33 -6.70 -4.52
C THR A 280 16.03 -6.39 -5.84
N GLY A 281 16.83 -7.35 -6.34
CA GLY A 281 17.51 -7.27 -7.64
C GLY A 281 16.72 -7.84 -8.81
N THR A 282 15.52 -8.38 -8.57
CA THR A 282 14.69 -9.05 -9.58
C THR A 282 13.94 -8.02 -10.42
N ASP A 283 13.93 -8.21 -11.74
CA ASP A 283 13.19 -7.34 -12.68
C ASP A 283 11.69 -7.66 -12.65
N SER A 284 10.96 -7.06 -11.69
CA SER A 284 9.56 -7.40 -11.41
C SER A 284 8.81 -6.28 -10.67
N TRP A 285 7.47 -6.27 -10.78
CA TRP A 285 6.54 -5.45 -9.96
C TRP A 285 6.32 -6.10 -8.59
N GLU A 286 7.40 -6.30 -7.85
CA GLU A 286 7.38 -6.95 -6.54
C GLU A 286 7.76 -6.01 -5.41
N ALA A 287 8.03 -4.74 -5.70
CA ALA A 287 8.36 -3.73 -4.70
C ALA A 287 7.27 -2.66 -4.62
N GLY A 288 6.91 -2.26 -3.41
CA GLY A 288 5.92 -1.21 -3.18
C GLY A 288 5.83 -0.75 -1.72
N ALA A 289 5.02 0.28 -1.50
CA ALA A 289 4.67 0.81 -0.19
C ALA A 289 3.39 1.64 -0.25
N ALA A 290 2.60 1.60 0.83
CA ALA A 290 1.47 2.48 1.04
C ALA A 290 1.79 3.54 2.11
N ALA A 291 1.10 4.67 2.09
CA ALA A 291 1.21 5.71 3.12
C ALA A 291 0.00 5.66 4.07
N ALA A 292 0.21 6.03 5.33
CA ALA A 292 -0.87 6.31 6.27
C ALA A 292 -1.59 7.63 5.98
N ASN A 293 -1.08 8.46 5.06
CA ASN A 293 -1.72 9.68 4.58
C ASN A 293 -3.03 9.36 3.85
N VAL A 294 -4.13 9.96 4.32
CA VAL A 294 -5.46 9.74 3.75
C VAL A 294 -6.03 11.06 3.26
N LEU A 295 -6.43 11.06 1.99
CA LEU A 295 -7.31 12.05 1.40
C LEU A 295 -8.75 11.68 1.78
N PRO A 296 -9.41 12.39 2.72
CA PRO A 296 -10.73 11.99 3.23
C PRO A 296 -11.80 11.91 2.14
N ALA A 297 -12.93 11.24 2.36
CA ALA A 297 -13.99 11.21 1.35
C ALA A 297 -14.51 12.62 1.02
N ASN A 298 -14.79 12.89 -0.26
CA ASN A 298 -15.42 14.14 -0.75
C ASN A 298 -14.68 15.48 -0.45
N THR A 299 -13.40 15.47 -0.08
CA THR A 299 -12.61 16.70 0.15
C THR A 299 -11.74 17.06 -1.07
N ASN A 300 -11.08 18.22 -1.09
CA ASN A 300 -10.06 18.50 -2.10
C ASN A 300 -8.68 18.12 -1.58
N GLY A 301 -7.78 17.74 -2.49
CA GLY A 301 -6.40 17.49 -2.13
C GLY A 301 -5.57 16.96 -3.28
N TRP A 302 -4.26 16.81 -3.05
CA TRP A 302 -3.33 16.38 -4.08
C TRP A 302 -2.23 15.48 -3.52
N VAL A 303 -1.67 14.64 -4.39
CA VAL A 303 -0.38 13.95 -4.21
C VAL A 303 0.56 14.42 -5.32
N GLU A 304 1.81 14.67 -4.96
CA GLU A 304 2.81 15.28 -5.83
C GLU A 304 4.18 14.63 -5.65
N PHE A 305 4.94 14.59 -6.75
CA PHE A 305 6.35 14.27 -6.72
C PHE A 305 7.10 15.09 -7.78
N ILE A 306 8.34 15.45 -7.47
CA ILE A 306 9.25 16.14 -8.40
C ILE A 306 10.28 15.14 -8.88
N MET A 307 10.39 15.01 -10.20
CA MET A 307 11.28 14.04 -10.81
C MET A 307 12.73 14.40 -10.55
N PRO A 308 13.51 13.52 -9.91
CA PRO A 308 14.96 13.61 -9.94
C PRO A 308 15.45 13.20 -11.34
N GLU A 309 16.71 12.81 -11.45
CA GLU A 309 17.20 12.13 -12.65
C GLU A 309 16.36 10.87 -12.91
N LEU A 310 16.08 10.60 -14.19
CA LEU A 310 15.21 9.50 -14.58
C LEU A 310 15.83 8.19 -14.13
N THR A 311 15.10 7.43 -13.31
CA THR A 311 15.55 6.11 -12.89
C THR A 311 15.52 5.17 -14.09
N LYS A 312 16.44 4.19 -14.11
CA LYS A 312 16.42 3.10 -15.11
C LYS A 312 15.22 2.15 -14.97
N THR A 313 14.33 2.40 -14.01
CA THR A 313 13.19 1.57 -13.66
C THR A 313 11.88 2.32 -13.68
N ALA A 314 10.82 1.58 -14.01
CA ALA A 314 9.47 2.08 -13.99
C ALA A 314 8.93 2.13 -12.56
N PHE A 315 8.02 3.07 -12.30
CA PHE A 315 7.26 3.10 -11.05
C PHE A 315 5.90 3.75 -11.31
N ALA A 316 4.96 3.51 -10.40
CA ALA A 316 3.70 4.23 -10.36
C ALA A 316 3.43 4.75 -8.96
N ILE A 317 2.94 5.99 -8.90
CA ILE A 317 2.49 6.66 -7.68
C ILE A 317 1.04 7.05 -7.90
N GLY A 318 0.17 6.73 -6.94
CA GLY A 318 -1.26 6.93 -7.13
C GLY A 318 -2.07 7.06 -5.86
N LEU A 319 -3.35 7.35 -6.07
CA LEU A 319 -4.40 7.30 -5.07
C LEU A 319 -5.06 5.92 -5.11
N ALA A 320 -5.02 5.22 -3.98
CA ALA A 320 -5.54 3.87 -3.79
C ALA A 320 -6.71 3.83 -2.80
N THR A 321 -7.65 2.91 -3.02
CA THR A 321 -8.78 2.64 -2.09
C THR A 321 -8.52 1.43 -1.20
N MET A 322 -7.52 0.60 -1.51
CA MET A 322 -7.14 -0.55 -0.69
C MET A 322 -5.66 -0.88 -0.80
N ASP A 323 -5.06 -1.25 0.33
CA ASP A 323 -3.64 -1.58 0.44
C ASP A 323 -3.44 -3.05 0.05
N ARG A 324 -3.04 -3.28 -1.21
CA ARG A 324 -2.76 -4.63 -1.74
C ARG A 324 -1.27 -4.81 -2.05
N GLY A 325 -0.40 -4.51 -1.08
CA GLY A 325 1.00 -4.95 -1.10
C GLY A 325 1.78 -4.58 -2.37
N THR A 326 2.44 -5.57 -2.99
CA THR A 326 3.44 -5.35 -4.06
C THR A 326 2.89 -5.12 -5.46
N THR A 327 1.61 -5.42 -5.68
CA THR A 327 1.08 -5.49 -7.04
C THR A 327 0.61 -4.13 -7.52
N TYR A 328 0.77 -3.89 -8.82
CA TYR A 328 0.30 -2.71 -9.57
C TYR A 328 -1.22 -2.44 -9.48
N THR A 329 -1.97 -3.14 -8.62
CA THR A 329 -3.43 -3.12 -8.59
C THR A 329 -3.99 -3.21 -7.17
N PRO A 330 -5.01 -2.41 -6.79
CA PRO A 330 -5.71 -1.44 -7.62
C PRO A 330 -5.33 0.03 -7.33
N PHE A 331 -4.80 0.71 -8.36
CA PHE A 331 -4.76 2.17 -8.44
C PHE A 331 -6.01 2.68 -9.17
N PRO A 332 -7.04 3.20 -8.46
CA PRO A 332 -8.08 4.05 -9.02
C PRO A 332 -7.51 5.15 -9.90
N TYR A 333 -6.44 5.81 -9.46
CA TYR A 333 -5.78 6.89 -10.19
C TYR A 333 -4.28 6.85 -9.94
N SER A 334 -3.46 6.60 -10.95
CA SER A 334 -2.00 6.65 -10.81
C SER A 334 -1.30 7.29 -12.00
N ILE A 335 -0.12 7.84 -11.72
CA ILE A 335 0.85 8.27 -12.72
C ILE A 335 1.93 7.19 -12.78
N TYR A 336 2.14 6.67 -13.98
CA TYR A 336 3.16 5.70 -14.30
C TYR A 336 4.30 6.38 -15.06
N VAL A 337 5.52 6.21 -14.58
CA VAL A 337 6.72 6.75 -15.21
C VAL A 337 7.54 5.61 -15.80
N HIS A 338 7.83 5.68 -17.10
CA HIS A 338 8.65 4.69 -17.79
C HIS A 338 10.13 5.15 -17.85
N PRO A 339 11.10 4.21 -17.82
CA PRO A 339 12.52 4.51 -18.02
C PRO A 339 12.86 5.20 -19.36
N LEU A 340 12.00 5.03 -20.36
CA LEU A 340 12.10 5.67 -21.69
C LEU A 340 11.56 7.12 -21.69
N GLY A 341 11.35 7.72 -20.52
CA GLY A 341 11.00 9.14 -20.42
C GLY A 341 9.57 9.50 -20.79
N TYR A 342 8.67 8.52 -20.94
CA TYR A 342 7.24 8.76 -21.14
C TYR A 342 6.43 8.50 -19.87
N VAL A 343 5.29 9.19 -19.77
CA VAL A 343 4.36 9.11 -18.64
C VAL A 343 3.01 8.61 -19.11
N LYS A 344 2.52 7.58 -18.44
CA LYS A 344 1.17 7.03 -18.60
C LYS A 344 0.34 7.35 -17.37
N VAL A 345 -0.97 7.20 -17.50
CA VAL A 345 -1.90 7.24 -16.37
C VAL A 345 -2.80 6.03 -16.40
N PHE A 346 -3.13 5.55 -15.22
CA PHE A 346 -4.02 4.41 -15.05
C PHE A 346 -5.23 4.83 -14.25
N GLU A 347 -6.39 4.41 -14.73
CA GLU A 347 -7.67 4.73 -14.13
C GLU A 347 -8.46 3.47 -13.90
N ASN A 348 -8.71 3.14 -12.63
CA ASN A 348 -9.26 1.85 -12.23
C ASN A 348 -8.45 0.69 -12.86
N ASN A 349 -7.12 0.82 -12.85
CA ASN A 349 -6.15 -0.09 -13.47
C ASN A 349 -6.20 -0.19 -15.01
N VAL A 350 -6.94 0.69 -15.70
CA VAL A 350 -6.95 0.75 -17.16
C VAL A 350 -5.90 1.74 -17.66
N ASP A 351 -4.94 1.27 -18.47
CA ASP A 351 -3.94 2.11 -19.14
C ASP A 351 -4.65 3.10 -20.09
N ARG A 352 -4.33 4.39 -19.96
CA ARG A 352 -4.88 5.47 -20.80
C ARG A 352 -3.90 5.97 -21.85
N GLY A 353 -2.79 5.28 -22.05
CA GLY A 353 -1.76 5.59 -23.03
C GLY A 353 -0.68 6.53 -22.50
N SER A 354 0.34 6.76 -23.32
CA SER A 354 1.41 7.71 -23.05
C SER A 354 0.93 9.13 -23.36
N LEU A 355 0.78 9.96 -22.33
CA LEU A 355 0.11 11.27 -22.43
C LEU A 355 1.08 12.45 -22.37
N THR A 356 2.25 12.26 -21.77
CA THR A 356 3.29 13.29 -21.72
C THR A 356 4.68 12.65 -21.59
N SER A 357 5.71 13.47 -21.70
CA SER A 357 7.09 13.10 -21.36
C SER A 357 7.42 13.47 -19.92
N VAL A 358 8.52 12.95 -19.43
CA VAL A 358 9.13 13.34 -18.16
C VAL A 358 10.59 13.68 -18.37
N VAL A 359 11.05 14.70 -17.66
CA VAL A 359 12.44 15.06 -17.51
C VAL A 359 12.73 15.38 -16.06
N LYS A 360 14.02 15.40 -15.72
CA LYS A 360 14.48 15.90 -14.43
C LYS A 360 13.91 17.30 -14.13
N GLY A 361 13.40 17.46 -12.92
CA GLY A 361 12.79 18.70 -12.42
C GLY A 361 11.31 18.86 -12.76
N ASP A 362 10.72 17.96 -13.56
CA ASP A 362 9.27 18.00 -13.77
C ASP A 362 8.52 17.65 -12.48
N ARG A 363 7.50 18.44 -12.19
CA ARG A 363 6.58 18.20 -11.09
C ARG A 363 5.32 17.53 -11.61
N PHE A 364 5.02 16.35 -11.11
CA PHE A 364 3.80 15.61 -11.42
C PHE A 364 2.85 15.63 -10.24
N ARG A 365 1.57 15.85 -10.52
CA ARG A 365 0.54 15.95 -9.49
C ARG A 365 -0.76 15.28 -9.93
N ILE A 366 -1.35 14.52 -9.01
CA ILE A 366 -2.73 14.03 -9.08
C ILE A 366 -3.55 14.85 -8.09
N THR A 367 -4.52 15.60 -8.58
CA THR A 367 -5.37 16.49 -7.77
C THR A 367 -6.82 16.02 -7.80
N ARG A 368 -7.44 15.86 -6.64
CA ARG A 368 -8.91 15.81 -6.52
C ARG A 368 -9.43 17.22 -6.27
N ASN A 369 -10.28 17.69 -7.18
CA ASN A 369 -10.97 18.98 -7.07
C ASN A 369 -12.46 18.79 -7.35
N GLY A 370 -13.26 18.78 -6.29
CA GLY A 370 -14.68 18.41 -6.35
C GLY A 370 -14.84 17.00 -6.90
N THR A 371 -15.62 16.87 -7.96
CA THR A 371 -15.89 15.60 -8.66
C THR A 371 -14.89 15.30 -9.78
N SER A 372 -13.75 15.98 -9.81
CA SER A 372 -12.72 15.80 -10.84
C SER A 372 -11.41 15.29 -10.28
N ILE A 373 -10.74 14.43 -11.06
CA ILE A 373 -9.34 14.03 -10.85
C ILE A 373 -8.50 14.61 -11.99
N ILE A 374 -7.49 15.38 -11.65
CA ILE A 374 -6.67 16.13 -12.61
C ILE A 374 -5.22 15.64 -12.50
N TYR A 375 -4.67 15.21 -13.62
CA TYR A 375 -3.25 14.90 -13.77
C TYR A 375 -2.55 16.08 -14.42
N SER A 376 -1.50 16.60 -13.78
CA SER A 376 -0.78 17.77 -14.27
C SER A 376 0.73 17.57 -14.23
N ARG A 377 1.40 18.24 -15.17
CA ARG A 377 2.86 18.38 -15.25
C ARG A 377 3.18 19.87 -15.18
N ASN A 378 3.94 20.29 -14.18
CA ASN A 378 4.32 21.69 -13.97
C ASN A 378 3.11 22.65 -14.01
N ASP A 379 2.06 22.34 -13.23
CA ASP A 379 0.77 23.06 -13.19
C ASP A 379 -0.11 22.97 -14.44
N ILE A 380 0.37 22.38 -15.55
CA ILE A 380 -0.41 22.24 -16.77
C ILE A 380 -1.13 20.88 -16.76
N PRO A 381 -2.49 20.85 -16.77
CA PRO A 381 -3.23 19.60 -16.88
C PRO A 381 -2.93 18.92 -18.22
N PHE A 382 -2.60 17.64 -18.18
CA PHE A 382 -2.51 16.80 -19.39
C PHE A 382 -3.61 15.74 -19.45
N ARG A 383 -4.37 15.55 -18.36
CA ARG A 383 -5.61 14.75 -18.35
C ARG A 383 -6.53 15.16 -17.19
N THR A 384 -7.83 15.16 -17.45
CA THR A 384 -8.86 15.38 -16.45
C THR A 384 -9.95 14.32 -16.55
N VAL A 385 -10.28 13.70 -15.42
CA VAL A 385 -11.46 12.84 -15.23
C VAL A 385 -12.53 13.67 -14.56
N THR A 386 -13.72 13.71 -15.12
CA THR A 386 -14.89 14.41 -14.55
C THR A 386 -15.93 13.40 -14.07
N ASN A 387 -16.91 13.88 -13.30
CA ASN A 387 -18.04 13.08 -12.82
C ASN A 387 -17.64 11.86 -11.98
N VAL A 388 -16.60 12.01 -11.15
CA VAL A 388 -16.24 11.02 -10.12
C VAL A 388 -17.29 11.09 -9.01
N THR A 389 -18.38 10.33 -9.18
CA THR A 389 -19.55 10.31 -8.27
C THR A 389 -19.28 9.55 -6.98
N ALA A 390 -18.33 8.61 -7.00
CA ALA A 390 -17.79 7.97 -5.81
C ALA A 390 -16.43 8.60 -5.48
N SER A 391 -16.41 9.50 -4.49
CA SER A 391 -15.17 10.07 -3.93
C SER A 391 -14.89 9.47 -2.55
N PRO A 392 -14.50 8.18 -2.48
CA PRO A 392 -14.14 7.53 -1.22
C PRO A 392 -12.89 8.18 -0.61
N GLU A 393 -12.53 7.70 0.58
CA GLU A 393 -11.19 7.93 1.11
C GLU A 393 -10.16 7.29 0.17
N TYR A 394 -9.08 8.03 -0.10
CA TYR A 394 -7.91 7.52 -0.81
C TYR A 394 -6.69 7.61 0.09
N PHE A 395 -5.76 6.67 -0.02
CA PHE A 395 -4.41 6.83 0.50
C PHE A 395 -3.40 6.84 -0.64
N VAL A 396 -2.16 7.23 -0.36
CA VAL A 396 -1.07 7.23 -1.35
C VAL A 396 -0.44 5.85 -1.40
N ASP A 397 -0.31 5.28 -2.59
CA ASP A 397 0.31 3.98 -2.82
C ASP A 397 1.36 4.10 -3.92
N VAL A 398 2.38 3.26 -3.85
CA VAL A 398 3.53 3.24 -4.74
C VAL A 398 3.86 1.81 -5.13
N ALA A 399 3.89 1.56 -6.44
CA ALA A 399 4.41 0.34 -7.02
C ALA A 399 5.73 0.64 -7.74
N ILE A 400 6.71 -0.24 -7.59
CA ILE A 400 8.07 -0.07 -8.06
C ILE A 400 8.44 -1.30 -8.89
N HIS A 401 8.92 -1.08 -10.11
CA HIS A 401 9.60 -2.12 -10.88
C HIS A 401 11.06 -2.16 -10.40
N ALA A 402 11.45 -3.25 -9.73
CA ALA A 402 12.83 -3.42 -9.28
C ALA A 402 13.76 -3.77 -10.47
N PRO A 403 15.10 -3.55 -10.38
CA PRO A 403 15.81 -2.86 -9.30
C PRO A 403 15.79 -1.33 -9.47
N ALA A 404 15.07 -0.61 -8.61
CA ALA A 404 15.00 0.85 -8.68
C ALA A 404 16.00 1.54 -7.75
N GLY A 405 16.63 2.61 -8.26
CA GLY A 405 17.26 3.63 -7.40
C GLY A 405 16.21 4.37 -6.54
N PRO A 406 16.63 5.34 -5.71
CA PRO A 406 15.68 6.11 -4.91
C PRO A 406 14.65 6.80 -5.82
N LEU A 407 13.37 6.57 -5.52
CA LEU A 407 12.25 7.21 -6.16
C LEU A 407 12.19 8.71 -5.82
N PRO A 408 11.47 9.52 -6.61
CA PRO A 408 11.21 10.91 -6.24
C PRO A 408 10.60 11.02 -4.82
N LEU A 409 10.90 12.12 -4.14
CA LEU A 409 10.21 12.45 -2.89
C LEU A 409 8.72 12.69 -3.20
N VAL A 410 7.86 11.96 -2.50
CA VAL A 410 6.40 12.07 -2.61
C VAL A 410 5.87 12.91 -1.45
N THR A 411 4.93 13.80 -1.75
CA THR A 411 4.28 14.69 -0.77
C THR A 411 2.79 14.77 -1.06
N ALA A 412 1.99 15.18 -0.07
CA ALA A 412 0.55 15.33 -0.24
C ALA A 412 -0.02 16.53 0.53
N SER A 413 -1.20 16.97 0.15
CA SER A 413 -1.91 18.06 0.84
C SER A 413 -2.61 17.62 2.14
N PHE A 414 -2.54 16.33 2.49
CA PHE A 414 -3.30 15.74 3.59
C PHE A 414 -2.39 14.94 4.53
N PRO A 415 -2.65 15.01 5.86
CA PRO A 415 -1.82 14.34 6.86
C PRO A 415 -2.03 12.82 6.88
N PRO A 416 -1.16 12.08 7.60
CA PRO A 416 -1.46 10.74 8.10
C PRO A 416 -2.80 10.72 8.86
N LYS A 417 -3.64 9.72 8.59
CA LYS A 417 -4.87 9.49 9.34
C LYS A 417 -4.54 8.94 10.72
N LEU A 418 -5.05 9.60 11.74
CA LEU A 418 -4.99 9.10 13.11
C LEU A 418 -5.85 7.82 13.22
N THR A 419 -5.22 6.67 13.48
CA THR A 419 -5.89 5.39 13.71
C THR A 419 -5.47 4.77 15.03
N LEU A 420 -6.39 3.98 15.62
CA LEU A 420 -6.22 3.40 16.95
C LEU A 420 -6.29 1.88 16.86
N GLY A 421 -5.20 1.21 17.25
CA GLY A 421 -5.17 -0.20 17.60
C GLY A 421 -5.09 -0.38 19.12
N ALA A 422 -5.05 -1.62 19.60
CA ALA A 422 -4.72 -1.87 21.00
C ALA A 422 -4.13 -3.25 21.25
N THR A 423 -3.29 -3.34 22.27
CA THR A 423 -2.90 -4.60 22.89
C THR A 423 -3.77 -4.81 24.13
N LEU A 424 -4.52 -5.90 24.14
CA LEU A 424 -5.42 -6.26 25.23
C LEU A 424 -4.78 -7.29 26.16
N VAL A 425 -4.94 -7.10 27.46
CA VAL A 425 -4.79 -8.16 28.46
C VAL A 425 -6.21 -8.58 28.88
N PRO A 426 -6.63 -9.82 28.59
CA PRO A 426 -7.94 -10.32 28.99
C PRO A 426 -8.14 -10.25 30.50
N VAL A 427 -9.41 -10.23 30.92
CA VAL A 427 -9.72 -10.38 32.34
C VAL A 427 -9.49 -11.82 32.79
N ASN A 428 -9.20 -12.00 34.08
CA ASN A 428 -9.14 -13.30 34.72
C ASN A 428 -10.55 -13.81 35.11
N ASP A 429 -10.63 -15.04 35.60
CA ASP A 429 -11.90 -15.68 35.98
C ASP A 429 -12.67 -14.94 37.08
N ASN A 430 -11.99 -14.09 37.86
CA ASN A 430 -12.59 -13.25 38.89
C ASN A 430 -13.05 -11.89 38.35
N ASN A 431 -13.09 -11.73 37.02
CA ASN A 431 -13.50 -10.50 36.33
C ASN A 431 -12.66 -9.26 36.72
N THR A 432 -11.35 -9.45 36.90
CA THR A 432 -10.40 -8.39 37.29
C THR A 432 -9.12 -8.46 36.47
N GLY A 433 -8.29 -7.42 36.59
CA GLY A 433 -6.92 -7.41 36.06
C GLY A 433 -6.79 -7.21 34.54
N GLY A 434 -7.89 -6.96 33.83
CA GLY A 434 -7.86 -6.64 32.41
C GLY A 434 -7.21 -5.29 32.14
N SER A 435 -6.61 -5.15 30.95
CA SER A 435 -6.06 -3.87 30.51
C SER A 435 -6.13 -3.65 29.00
N VAL A 436 -6.26 -2.38 28.61
CA VAL A 436 -6.19 -1.93 27.21
C VAL A 436 -5.00 -0.99 27.07
N THR A 437 -4.02 -1.36 26.27
CA THR A 437 -2.92 -0.46 25.87
C THR A 437 -3.17 0.00 24.44
N VAL A 438 -3.45 1.28 24.24
CA VAL A 438 -3.79 1.84 22.93
C VAL A 438 -2.52 2.07 22.11
N ASN A 439 -2.50 1.52 20.90
CA ASN A 439 -1.45 1.74 19.91
C ASN A 439 -1.93 2.82 18.94
N VAL A 440 -1.28 3.98 18.93
CA VAL A 440 -1.66 5.12 18.09
C VAL A 440 -0.80 5.16 16.84
N LYS A 441 -1.42 5.19 15.67
CA LYS A 441 -0.75 5.32 14.36
C LYS A 441 -1.21 6.63 13.69
N GLY A 442 -0.30 7.27 12.95
CA GLY A 442 -0.59 8.49 12.19
C GLY A 442 -0.80 9.76 13.03
N ALA A 443 -0.56 9.73 14.35
CA ALA A 443 -0.62 10.93 15.17
C ALA A 443 0.48 11.93 14.79
N LEU A 444 0.09 13.20 14.66
CA LEU A 444 1.01 14.29 14.44
C LEU A 444 1.29 15.02 15.77
N GLY A 445 2.47 14.81 16.32
CA GLY A 445 2.84 15.29 17.66
C GLY A 445 2.52 14.28 18.77
N THR A 446 2.31 14.77 19.99
CA THR A 446 2.06 13.91 21.15
C THR A 446 0.58 13.58 21.28
N PRO A 447 0.17 12.30 21.18
CA PRO A 447 -1.24 11.93 21.31
C PRO A 447 -1.73 12.14 22.75
N LYS A 448 -2.93 12.71 22.88
CA LYS A 448 -3.65 12.93 24.15
C LYS A 448 -4.82 11.98 24.24
N PHE A 449 -4.96 11.27 25.35
CA PHE A 449 -6.00 10.26 25.54
C PHE A 449 -7.08 10.77 26.50
N LEU A 450 -8.33 10.41 26.22
CA LEU A 450 -9.46 10.61 27.12
C LEU A 450 -10.35 9.36 27.07
N TRP A 451 -10.37 8.59 28.15
CA TRP A 451 -11.26 7.46 28.29
C TRP A 451 -12.63 7.90 28.80
N THR A 452 -13.69 7.17 28.47
CA THR A 452 -15.03 7.37 29.05
C THR A 452 -15.07 7.19 30.57
N THR A 453 -14.03 6.57 31.13
CA THR A 453 -13.82 6.39 32.57
C THR A 453 -13.10 7.57 33.23
N GLY A 454 -12.60 8.54 32.45
CA GLY A 454 -11.95 9.76 32.89
C GLY A 454 -10.41 9.74 32.84
N GLU A 455 -9.80 8.57 32.68
CA GLU A 455 -8.35 8.42 32.58
C GLU A 455 -7.79 9.06 31.29
N THR A 456 -6.52 9.46 31.35
CA THR A 456 -5.81 10.14 30.25
C THR A 456 -4.51 9.46 29.81
N SER A 457 -4.25 8.26 30.34
CA SER A 457 -3.10 7.43 29.94
C SER A 457 -3.40 6.63 28.68
N ALA A 458 -2.36 6.31 27.90
CA ALA A 458 -2.46 5.36 26.78
C ALA A 458 -2.85 3.94 27.25
N THR A 459 -2.56 3.60 28.51
CA THR A 459 -2.92 2.32 29.12
C THR A 459 -4.01 2.49 30.15
N LEU A 460 -5.10 1.76 29.97
CA LEU A 460 -6.17 1.58 30.94
C LEU A 460 -6.00 0.23 31.64
N SER A 461 -5.67 0.22 32.93
CA SER A 461 -5.35 -1.00 33.70
C SER A 461 -6.39 -1.31 34.78
N ASN A 462 -6.33 -2.53 35.33
CA ASN A 462 -7.15 -2.99 36.44
C ASN A 462 -8.65 -2.85 36.17
N LYS A 463 -9.04 -3.14 34.93
CA LYS A 463 -10.43 -3.10 34.50
C LYS A 463 -11.05 -4.49 34.54
N GLY A 464 -12.34 -4.51 34.86
CA GLY A 464 -13.15 -5.69 34.67
C GLY A 464 -13.57 -5.82 33.21
N GLN A 465 -14.42 -6.80 32.96
CA GLN A 465 -15.07 -7.02 31.69
C GLN A 465 -15.97 -5.82 31.37
N GLY A 466 -15.96 -5.38 30.13
CA GLY A 466 -16.81 -4.30 29.66
C GLY A 466 -16.30 -3.62 28.41
N THR A 467 -17.00 -2.56 28.05
CA THR A 467 -16.63 -1.67 26.94
C THR A 467 -15.90 -0.44 27.46
N TYR A 468 -14.81 -0.09 26.79
CA TYR A 468 -13.98 1.06 27.13
C TYR A 468 -13.72 1.87 25.88
N THR A 469 -14.25 3.09 25.83
CA THR A 469 -14.08 3.98 24.69
C THR A 469 -13.02 5.01 25.02
N VAL A 470 -12.07 5.18 24.11
CA VAL A 470 -11.05 6.23 24.16
C VAL A 470 -11.25 7.18 23.00
N THR A 471 -11.11 8.47 23.28
CA THR A 471 -10.88 9.50 22.27
C THR A 471 -9.43 9.93 22.36
N VAL A 472 -8.73 9.86 21.24
CA VAL A 472 -7.34 10.33 21.11
C VAL A 472 -7.33 11.57 20.24
N THR A 473 -6.59 12.59 20.65
CA THR A 473 -6.37 13.83 19.89
C THR A 473 -4.89 14.08 19.69
N ASP A 474 -4.46 14.38 18.47
CA ASP A 474 -3.07 14.77 18.19
C ASP A 474 -2.84 16.29 18.36
N ASP A 475 -1.61 16.79 18.17
CA ASP A 475 -1.31 18.21 18.37
C ASP A 475 -1.82 19.12 17.22
N LEU A 476 -2.28 18.54 16.11
CA LEU A 476 -2.99 19.25 15.05
C LEU A 476 -4.51 19.22 15.20
N GLY A 477 -5.02 18.62 16.28
CA GLY A 477 -6.45 18.54 16.58
C GLY A 477 -7.17 17.46 15.79
N GLN A 478 -6.47 16.54 15.11
CA GLN A 478 -7.11 15.34 14.57
C GLN A 478 -7.58 14.46 15.72
N THR A 479 -8.81 13.94 15.62
CA THR A 479 -9.40 13.07 16.63
C THR A 479 -9.72 11.69 16.07
N ALA A 480 -9.51 10.66 16.88
CA ALA A 480 -9.97 9.31 16.63
C ALA A 480 -10.63 8.75 17.89
N THR A 481 -11.79 8.12 17.73
CA THR A 481 -12.52 7.49 18.83
C THR A 481 -12.68 6.01 18.53
N LYS A 482 -12.40 5.16 19.53
CA LYS A 482 -12.57 3.71 19.39
C LYS A 482 -13.02 3.07 20.69
N THR A 483 -13.95 2.11 20.58
CA THR A 483 -14.42 1.29 21.70
C THR A 483 -13.73 -0.06 21.67
N PHE A 484 -13.06 -0.40 22.77
CA PHE A 484 -12.44 -1.70 22.99
C PHE A 484 -13.29 -2.53 23.94
N TYR A 485 -13.28 -3.85 23.73
CA TYR A 485 -13.94 -4.82 24.60
C TYR A 485 -12.91 -5.56 25.42
N LEU A 486 -13.05 -5.52 26.74
CA LEU A 486 -12.35 -6.45 27.63
C LEU A 486 -13.30 -7.58 27.97
N GLY A 487 -12.85 -8.80 27.68
CA GLY A 487 -13.52 -10.05 27.99
C GLY A 487 -12.52 -11.12 28.43
N TYR A 488 -13.02 -12.34 28.62
CA TYR A 488 -12.19 -13.50 28.90
C TYR A 488 -11.53 -13.97 27.61
N ALA A 489 -10.32 -14.54 27.70
CA ALA A 489 -9.75 -15.22 26.54
C ALA A 489 -10.51 -16.51 26.26
N ALA A 490 -10.79 -16.79 24.98
CA ALA A 490 -11.32 -18.08 24.59
C ALA A 490 -10.34 -19.21 24.95
N GLN A 491 -10.78 -20.14 25.78
CA GLN A 491 -10.01 -21.30 26.21
C GLN A 491 -10.29 -22.47 25.27
N TRP A 492 -9.41 -22.72 24.30
CA TRP A 492 -9.62 -23.76 23.26
C TRP A 492 -9.44 -25.19 23.78
N THR A 493 -10.36 -26.12 23.47
CA THR A 493 -10.39 -27.51 24.01
C THR A 493 -10.37 -28.56 22.90
N ASN A 494 -11.38 -28.55 22.01
CA ASN A 494 -11.59 -29.47 20.89
C ASN A 494 -10.64 -29.14 19.72
N ARG A 495 -9.33 -29.08 20.02
CA ARG A 495 -8.32 -28.64 19.07
C ARG A 495 -8.05 -29.74 18.05
N ILE A 496 -8.37 -29.47 16.79
CA ILE A 496 -8.05 -30.33 15.66
C ILE A 496 -6.97 -29.64 14.84
N ASN A 497 -5.80 -30.29 14.72
CA ASN A 497 -4.68 -29.81 13.89
C ASN A 497 -4.22 -28.36 14.19
N LEU A 498 -4.33 -27.96 15.47
CA LEU A 498 -4.19 -26.58 15.91
C LEU A 498 -3.27 -26.47 17.13
N ARG A 499 -2.45 -25.42 17.15
CA ARG A 499 -1.66 -24.96 18.31
C ARG A 499 -2.24 -23.65 18.83
N VAL A 500 -2.35 -23.52 20.15
CA VAL A 500 -2.60 -22.23 20.82
C VAL A 500 -1.26 -21.62 21.19
N ASN A 501 -1.03 -20.38 20.77
CA ASN A 501 0.19 -19.63 21.04
C ASN A 501 0.12 -18.91 22.39
N GLU A 502 1.26 -18.43 22.91
CA GLU A 502 1.32 -17.73 24.20
C GLU A 502 0.44 -16.48 24.26
N ASN A 503 0.28 -15.78 23.14
CA ASN A 503 -0.62 -14.63 23.02
C ASN A 503 -2.09 -15.02 22.80
N ALA A 504 -2.44 -16.31 22.95
CA ALA A 504 -3.76 -16.92 22.70
C ALA A 504 -4.31 -16.77 21.27
N THR A 505 -3.47 -16.42 20.29
CA THR A 505 -3.77 -16.70 18.88
C THR A 505 -3.70 -18.20 18.61
N VAL A 506 -4.31 -18.64 17.53
CA VAL A 506 -4.32 -20.05 17.15
C VAL A 506 -3.75 -20.26 15.77
N THR A 507 -2.91 -21.27 15.62
CA THR A 507 -2.16 -21.54 14.39
C THR A 507 -2.39 -22.96 13.93
N LYS A 508 -2.61 -23.11 12.63
CA LYS A 508 -2.67 -24.42 11.98
C LYS A 508 -1.31 -25.12 12.05
N THR A 509 -1.30 -26.39 12.48
CA THR A 509 -0.06 -27.18 12.58
C THR A 509 0.25 -27.98 11.34
N LEU A 510 -0.73 -28.17 10.44
CA LEU A 510 -0.55 -28.86 9.17
C LEU A 510 0.00 -27.92 8.10
N SER A 511 0.83 -28.46 7.20
CA SER A 511 1.36 -27.72 6.04
C SER A 511 0.34 -27.54 4.90
N ASN A 512 -0.79 -28.25 4.92
CA ASN A 512 -1.84 -28.14 3.91
C ASN A 512 -2.64 -26.83 4.09
N VAL A 513 -2.49 -25.88 3.16
CA VAL A 513 -3.18 -24.58 3.18
C VAL A 513 -4.50 -24.55 2.40
N SER A 514 -4.92 -25.67 1.82
CA SER A 514 -6.12 -25.74 0.96
C SER A 514 -7.35 -26.36 1.63
N ALA A 515 -7.20 -27.04 2.75
CA ALA A 515 -8.28 -27.79 3.41
C ALA A 515 -8.76 -27.13 4.72
N TRP A 516 -10.06 -27.23 4.98
CA TRP A 516 -10.69 -26.89 6.27
C TRP A 516 -10.61 -28.08 7.23
N ASP A 517 -9.38 -28.44 7.60
CA ASP A 517 -9.05 -29.59 8.44
C ASP A 517 -8.52 -29.17 9.82
N THR A 518 -8.66 -27.89 10.17
CA THR A 518 -8.14 -27.32 11.41
C THR A 518 -9.21 -26.48 12.07
N GLY A 519 -9.42 -26.68 13.38
CA GLY A 519 -10.42 -25.92 14.11
C GLY A 519 -10.33 -26.13 15.62
N ALA A 520 -11.09 -25.36 16.38
CA ALA A 520 -11.23 -25.53 17.81
C ALA A 520 -12.52 -24.93 18.35
N LEU A 521 -13.13 -25.65 19.30
CA LEU A 521 -14.19 -25.14 20.16
C LEU A 521 -13.60 -24.60 21.47
N SER A 522 -14.20 -23.55 22.03
CA SER A 522 -13.85 -23.02 23.34
C SER A 522 -14.55 -23.75 24.50
N ALA A 523 -13.96 -23.69 25.70
CA ALA A 523 -14.57 -24.12 26.96
C ALA A 523 -15.52 -23.05 27.53
N ASN A 524 -15.33 -21.80 27.14
CA ASN A 524 -16.21 -20.69 27.46
C ASN A 524 -17.58 -20.95 26.84
N ARG A 525 -18.64 -20.75 27.64
CA ARG A 525 -20.02 -21.02 27.20
C ARG A 525 -20.92 -19.84 27.45
N LEU A 526 -21.68 -19.49 26.42
CA LEU A 526 -22.83 -18.62 26.53
C LEU A 526 -24.07 -19.50 26.74
N LEU A 527 -24.63 -19.52 27.96
CA LEU A 527 -25.69 -20.47 28.32
C LEU A 527 -27.01 -20.13 27.63
N ALA A 528 -27.93 -21.10 27.53
CA ALA A 528 -29.26 -20.87 27.01
C ALA A 528 -29.96 -19.67 27.70
N GLY A 529 -30.57 -18.78 26.93
CA GLY A 529 -31.26 -17.60 27.44
C GLY A 529 -30.39 -16.38 27.76
N GLU A 530 -29.05 -16.53 27.81
CA GLU A 530 -28.15 -15.43 28.20
C GLU A 530 -27.77 -14.50 27.06
N ASN A 531 -27.32 -13.30 27.41
CA ASN A 531 -26.76 -12.32 26.47
C ASN A 531 -25.23 -12.35 26.54
N GLY A 532 -24.58 -12.26 25.40
CA GLY A 532 -23.12 -12.30 25.33
C GLY A 532 -22.61 -12.27 23.89
N ASP A 533 -21.29 -12.25 23.75
CA ASP A 533 -20.62 -11.96 22.50
C ASP A 533 -19.22 -12.57 22.44
N VAL A 534 -18.75 -12.72 21.22
CA VAL A 534 -17.34 -12.94 20.88
C VAL A 534 -16.83 -11.72 20.14
N SER A 535 -15.60 -11.30 20.45
CA SER A 535 -14.93 -10.22 19.74
C SER A 535 -13.45 -10.52 19.49
N PHE A 536 -12.90 -9.94 18.43
CA PHE A 536 -11.50 -10.10 18.06
C PHE A 536 -11.06 -8.96 17.13
N THR A 537 -9.76 -8.74 17.06
CA THR A 537 -9.13 -7.76 16.15
C THR A 537 -8.22 -8.51 15.18
N VAL A 538 -8.18 -8.05 13.94
CA VAL A 538 -7.26 -8.56 12.93
C VAL A 538 -6.36 -7.40 12.52
N ASP A 539 -5.06 -7.51 12.79
CA ASP A 539 -4.11 -6.41 12.54
C ASP A 539 -3.54 -6.48 11.10
N ARG A 540 -3.60 -7.65 10.46
CA ARG A 540 -3.28 -7.85 9.05
C ARG A 540 -3.81 -9.20 8.58
N VAL A 541 -4.54 -9.23 7.45
CA VAL A 541 -4.78 -10.49 6.72
C VAL A 541 -3.58 -10.65 5.81
N SER A 542 -2.68 -11.59 6.11
CA SER A 542 -1.67 -11.99 5.11
C SER A 542 -2.41 -12.46 3.84
N PRO A 543 -1.86 -12.28 2.63
CA PRO A 543 -2.43 -12.85 1.40
C PRO A 543 -2.58 -14.39 1.41
N SER A 544 -2.20 -15.05 2.51
CA SER A 544 -2.35 -16.48 2.77
C SER A 544 -3.42 -16.81 3.81
N ASP A 545 -3.93 -15.85 4.59
CA ASP A 545 -4.76 -16.16 5.75
C ASP A 545 -6.21 -16.40 5.33
N VAL A 546 -6.71 -17.59 5.65
CA VAL A 546 -8.09 -17.98 5.37
C VAL A 546 -8.64 -18.72 6.57
N PHE A 547 -9.55 -18.09 7.30
CA PHE A 547 -10.10 -18.61 8.55
C PHE A 547 -11.50 -18.06 8.83
N MET A 548 -12.20 -18.71 9.75
CA MET A 548 -13.52 -18.32 10.25
C MET A 548 -13.49 -18.28 11.77
N VAL A 549 -14.09 -17.24 12.36
CA VAL A 549 -14.25 -17.08 13.81
C VAL A 549 -15.69 -16.72 14.09
N GLY A 550 -16.28 -17.34 15.12
CA GLY A 550 -17.61 -16.96 15.54
C GLY A 550 -18.19 -17.78 16.68
N LEU A 551 -19.51 -17.90 16.66
CA LEU A 551 -20.32 -18.64 17.62
C LEU A 551 -20.92 -19.88 16.96
N THR A 552 -20.97 -20.96 17.73
CA THR A 552 -21.54 -22.23 17.28
C THR A 552 -22.28 -22.93 18.42
N SER A 553 -23.31 -23.71 18.09
CA SER A 553 -23.80 -24.77 18.96
C SER A 553 -22.81 -25.93 18.98
N TYR A 554 -22.79 -26.68 20.08
CA TYR A 554 -21.74 -27.68 20.34
C TYR A 554 -21.47 -28.58 19.12
N ASN A 555 -20.21 -28.55 18.66
CA ASN A 555 -19.69 -29.41 17.61
C ASN A 555 -18.28 -29.90 18.00
N ILE A 556 -17.82 -30.94 17.34
CA ILE A 556 -16.50 -31.56 17.59
C ILE A 556 -15.69 -31.70 16.31
N ASP A 557 -16.07 -31.01 15.25
CA ASP A 557 -15.41 -31.08 13.95
C ASP A 557 -14.62 -29.80 13.66
N ALA A 558 -13.74 -29.87 12.66
CA ALA A 558 -12.97 -28.71 12.19
C ALA A 558 -13.71 -27.95 11.07
N ALA A 559 -14.93 -28.36 10.74
CA ALA A 559 -15.56 -28.01 9.48
C ALA A 559 -16.19 -26.61 9.57
N TYR A 560 -15.79 -25.72 8.66
CA TYR A 560 -16.30 -24.36 8.63
C TYR A 560 -17.84 -24.24 8.50
N ASN A 561 -18.50 -25.29 8.00
CA ASN A 561 -19.95 -25.33 7.78
C ASN A 561 -20.75 -25.72 9.03
N SER A 562 -20.09 -26.16 10.11
CA SER A 562 -20.74 -26.44 11.39
C SER A 562 -20.94 -25.18 12.25
N MET A 563 -20.26 -24.08 11.90
CA MET A 563 -20.36 -22.79 12.61
C MET A 563 -21.71 -22.10 12.35
N ASP A 564 -22.47 -21.84 13.42
CA ASP A 564 -23.80 -21.21 13.31
C ASP A 564 -23.74 -19.74 12.90
N TYR A 565 -22.82 -18.95 13.46
CA TYR A 565 -22.68 -17.50 13.19
C TYR A 565 -21.21 -17.13 13.15
N CYS A 566 -20.68 -16.70 12.00
CA CYS A 566 -19.25 -16.43 11.89
C CYS A 566 -18.88 -15.38 10.86
N PHE A 567 -17.72 -14.76 11.08
CA PHE A 567 -17.01 -14.00 10.06
C PHE A 567 -16.04 -14.91 9.32
N TYR A 568 -16.03 -14.81 7.99
CA TYR A 568 -15.14 -15.52 7.09
C TYR A 568 -14.16 -14.57 6.44
N PHE A 569 -12.89 -14.71 6.80
CA PHE A 569 -11.76 -13.95 6.28
C PHE A 569 -11.14 -14.69 5.11
N LEU A 570 -11.08 -14.00 3.97
CA LEU A 570 -10.51 -14.47 2.72
C LEU A 570 -9.13 -13.85 2.49
N ASN A 571 -8.33 -14.55 1.71
CA ASN A 571 -6.97 -14.16 1.38
C ASN A 571 -6.85 -12.87 0.53
N ASP A 572 -7.96 -12.40 -0.03
CA ASP A 572 -8.03 -11.16 -0.81
C ASP A 572 -8.41 -9.92 0.04
N GLY A 573 -8.51 -10.11 1.36
CA GLY A 573 -8.91 -9.10 2.35
C GLY A 573 -10.42 -9.00 2.57
N THR A 574 -11.23 -9.77 1.85
CA THR A 574 -12.69 -9.76 2.03
C THR A 574 -13.08 -10.45 3.34
N VAL A 575 -13.98 -9.82 4.09
CA VAL A 575 -14.65 -10.43 5.25
C VAL A 575 -16.12 -10.60 4.92
N SER A 576 -16.63 -11.83 4.99
CA SER A 576 -18.04 -12.14 4.75
C SER A 576 -18.71 -12.71 5.99
N VAL A 577 -20.01 -12.49 6.12
CA VAL A 577 -20.82 -13.15 7.16
C VAL A 577 -21.21 -14.54 6.67
N ARG A 578 -21.22 -15.53 7.57
CA ARG A 578 -21.68 -16.90 7.30
C ARG A 578 -22.61 -17.37 8.42
N GLU A 579 -23.71 -18.00 8.02
CA GLU A 579 -24.77 -18.48 8.92
C GLU A 579 -25.04 -19.95 8.60
N LYS A 580 -24.41 -20.89 9.33
CA LYS A 580 -24.50 -22.34 9.07
C LYS A 580 -24.27 -22.71 7.59
N ALA A 581 -23.09 -22.31 7.09
CA ALA A 581 -22.67 -22.37 5.68
C ALA A 581 -23.39 -21.44 4.70
N ALA A 582 -24.56 -20.90 5.03
CA ALA A 582 -25.27 -19.96 4.18
C ALA A 582 -24.46 -18.66 4.01
N ASN A 583 -24.49 -18.12 2.79
CA ASN A 583 -23.94 -16.80 2.47
C ASN A 583 -25.09 -15.80 2.31
N PRO A 584 -25.37 -14.94 3.30
CA PRO A 584 -26.40 -13.91 3.19
C PRO A 584 -26.02 -12.78 2.22
N GLY A 585 -24.87 -12.84 1.54
CA GLY A 585 -24.42 -11.83 0.58
C GLY A 585 -23.83 -10.59 1.26
N ILE A 586 -23.54 -10.66 2.56
CA ILE A 586 -22.99 -9.54 3.33
C ILE A 586 -21.48 -9.68 3.42
N SER A 587 -20.76 -8.71 2.86
CA SER A 587 -19.30 -8.66 2.90
C SER A 587 -18.79 -7.22 2.93
N LEU A 588 -17.57 -7.05 3.41
CA LEU A 588 -16.81 -5.80 3.43
C LEU A 588 -15.32 -6.09 3.27
N LEU A 589 -14.56 -5.05 2.94
CA LEU A 589 -13.10 -5.13 2.95
C LEU A 589 -12.58 -4.92 4.36
N HIS A 590 -11.72 -5.83 4.82
CA HIS A 590 -11.01 -5.68 6.08
C HIS A 590 -10.14 -4.42 6.06
N GLN A 591 -10.13 -3.70 7.19
CA GLN A 591 -9.17 -2.65 7.48
C GLN A 591 -8.42 -3.03 8.75
N GLU A 592 -7.12 -2.77 8.76
CA GLU A 592 -6.25 -2.97 9.92
C GLU A 592 -6.86 -2.35 11.18
N ASP A 593 -6.69 -3.06 12.30
CA ASP A 593 -7.24 -2.71 13.61
C ASP A 593 -8.79 -2.79 13.69
N ASN A 594 -9.53 -3.25 12.67
CA ASN A 594 -10.98 -3.45 12.81
C ASN A 594 -11.31 -4.42 13.94
N ILE A 595 -12.29 -4.04 14.77
CA ILE A 595 -12.85 -4.91 15.81
C ILE A 595 -14.11 -5.57 15.27
N TYR A 596 -14.07 -6.89 15.18
CA TYR A 596 -15.19 -7.73 14.77
C TYR A 596 -15.88 -8.28 16.01
N ARG A 597 -17.21 -8.21 16.06
CA ARG A 597 -18.00 -8.75 17.18
C ARG A 597 -19.26 -9.45 16.68
N ILE A 598 -19.58 -10.59 17.29
CA ILE A 598 -20.85 -11.29 17.12
C ILE A 598 -21.52 -11.36 18.48
N GLU A 599 -22.67 -10.70 18.63
CA GLU A 599 -23.42 -10.60 19.87
C GLU A 599 -24.73 -11.37 19.75
N ARG A 600 -25.05 -12.20 20.74
CA ARG A 600 -26.43 -12.61 21.01
C ARG A 600 -27.02 -11.69 22.06
N LYS A 601 -28.14 -11.05 21.73
CA LYS A 601 -28.91 -10.22 22.65
C LYS A 601 -30.39 -10.51 22.48
N ASP A 602 -30.98 -11.09 23.51
CA ASP A 602 -32.36 -11.55 23.58
C ASP A 602 -32.64 -12.57 22.46
N LEU A 603 -33.53 -12.24 21.51
CA LEU A 603 -33.85 -13.06 20.33
C LEU A 603 -33.12 -12.58 19.07
N TYR A 604 -31.97 -11.92 19.20
CA TYR A 604 -31.19 -11.42 18.07
C TYR A 604 -29.74 -11.88 18.13
N VAL A 605 -29.18 -12.19 16.96
CA VAL A 605 -27.73 -12.23 16.74
C VAL A 605 -27.33 -11.07 15.86
N ARG A 606 -26.34 -10.27 16.29
CA ARG A 606 -25.87 -9.10 15.56
C ARG A 606 -24.37 -9.18 15.30
N TYR A 607 -24.01 -8.86 14.06
CA TYR A 607 -22.62 -8.72 13.61
C TYR A 607 -22.25 -7.25 13.64
N TYR A 608 -21.10 -6.92 14.22
CA TYR A 608 -20.58 -5.57 14.28
C TYR A 608 -19.17 -5.48 13.70
N VAL A 609 -18.88 -4.35 13.09
CA VAL A 609 -17.51 -3.90 12.83
C VAL A 609 -17.36 -2.49 13.39
N ASN A 610 -16.44 -2.29 14.35
CA ASN A 610 -16.22 -1.01 15.04
C ASN A 610 -17.53 -0.36 15.54
N GLU A 611 -18.35 -1.11 16.29
CA GLU A 611 -19.69 -0.72 16.80
C GLU A 611 -20.79 -0.52 15.73
N GLN A 612 -20.48 -0.53 14.44
CA GLN A 612 -21.49 -0.44 13.39
C GLN A 612 -22.11 -1.81 13.12
N ILE A 613 -23.45 -1.90 13.18
CA ILE A 613 -24.19 -3.12 12.87
C ILE A 613 -24.05 -3.41 11.37
N LEU A 614 -23.47 -4.56 11.05
CA LEU A 614 -23.36 -5.07 9.70
C LEU A 614 -24.56 -5.93 9.32
N ARG A 615 -25.07 -6.75 10.26
CA ARG A 615 -26.22 -7.64 10.05
C ARG A 615 -26.92 -7.96 11.37
N THR A 616 -28.24 -8.09 11.32
CA THR A 616 -29.08 -8.59 12.41
C THR A 616 -29.83 -9.84 11.94
N VAL A 617 -29.81 -10.88 12.78
CA VAL A 617 -30.54 -12.13 12.60
C VAL A 617 -31.57 -12.24 13.71
N THR A 618 -32.82 -12.53 13.36
CA THR A 618 -33.88 -12.83 14.34
C THR A 618 -33.90 -14.33 14.63
N LEU A 619 -33.88 -14.69 15.90
CA LEU A 619 -33.97 -16.06 16.38
C LEU A 619 -35.41 -16.43 16.72
N ALA A 620 -35.79 -17.69 16.49
CA ALA A 620 -37.07 -18.22 16.96
C ALA A 620 -37.11 -18.40 18.49
N ASP A 621 -35.98 -18.79 19.07
CA ASP A 621 -35.73 -18.91 20.50
C ASP A 621 -34.23 -18.68 20.77
N ASN A 622 -33.85 -18.56 22.05
CA ASN A 622 -32.44 -18.46 22.47
C ASN A 622 -32.04 -19.63 23.39
N ASN A 623 -32.65 -20.80 23.21
CA ASN A 623 -32.52 -21.95 24.13
C ASN A 623 -31.24 -22.77 23.90
N LYS A 624 -30.39 -22.37 22.95
CA LYS A 624 -29.13 -23.06 22.65
C LYS A 624 -27.98 -22.44 23.43
N GLU A 625 -27.15 -23.31 24.01
CA GLU A 625 -25.80 -22.91 24.43
C GLU A 625 -24.95 -22.61 23.19
N LEU A 626 -24.15 -21.56 23.26
CA LEU A 626 -23.21 -21.19 22.20
C LEU A 626 -21.78 -21.14 22.75
N TYR A 627 -20.84 -21.47 21.87
CA TYR A 627 -19.42 -21.57 22.14
C TYR A 627 -18.68 -20.68 21.14
N ALA A 628 -17.57 -20.08 21.56
CA ALA A 628 -16.63 -19.53 20.57
C ALA A 628 -16.00 -20.68 19.78
N ASP A 629 -15.91 -20.50 18.47
CA ASP A 629 -15.42 -21.50 17.52
C ASP A 629 -14.52 -20.84 16.48
N VAL A 630 -13.54 -21.60 16.00
CA VAL A 630 -12.62 -21.22 14.95
C VAL A 630 -12.42 -22.38 13.98
N SER A 631 -12.46 -22.07 12.68
CA SER A 631 -12.06 -22.99 11.62
C SER A 631 -10.98 -22.32 10.78
N ILE A 632 -9.91 -23.03 10.42
CA ILE A 632 -8.73 -22.47 9.75
C ILE A 632 -8.42 -23.29 8.51
N LYS A 633 -8.44 -22.64 7.35
CA LYS A 633 -8.00 -23.23 6.09
C LYS A 633 -6.50 -23.01 5.87
N ALA A 634 -6.03 -21.81 6.16
CA ALA A 634 -4.63 -21.42 5.99
C ALA A 634 -4.17 -20.43 7.07
N ALA A 635 -2.94 -20.66 7.58
CA ALA A 635 -2.22 -19.83 8.55
C ALA A 635 -2.79 -19.81 9.99
N SER A 636 -3.08 -18.62 10.54
CA SER A 636 -3.46 -18.41 11.93
C SER A 636 -4.73 -17.56 12.04
N ALA A 637 -5.49 -17.78 13.11
CA ALA A 637 -6.61 -16.92 13.47
C ALA A 637 -6.26 -16.08 14.72
N PRO A 638 -6.88 -14.90 14.88
CA PRO A 638 -6.57 -13.98 15.97
C PRO A 638 -6.98 -14.55 17.33
N ARG A 639 -6.51 -13.91 18.39
CA ARG A 639 -7.03 -14.16 19.73
C ARG A 639 -8.50 -13.73 19.78
N VAL A 640 -9.34 -14.62 20.31
CA VAL A 640 -10.77 -14.39 20.51
C VAL A 640 -11.04 -14.07 21.97
N LEU A 641 -11.81 -13.02 22.21
CA LEU A 641 -12.34 -12.66 23.52
C LEU A 641 -13.82 -13.01 23.59
N THR A 642 -14.27 -13.47 24.75
CA THR A 642 -15.65 -13.80 25.05
C THR A 642 -16.15 -12.91 26.18
N SER A 643 -17.42 -12.49 26.16
CA SER A 643 -18.06 -11.88 27.34
C SER A 643 -18.60 -12.90 28.33
N PHE A 644 -18.44 -14.18 28.05
CA PHE A 644 -18.84 -15.27 28.92
C PHE A 644 -17.59 -16.04 29.38
N ASN A 645 -17.54 -16.35 30.67
CA ASN A 645 -16.39 -17.01 31.26
C ASN A 645 -16.44 -18.53 31.03
N TYR A 646 -15.30 -19.16 31.26
CA TYR A 646 -15.24 -20.58 31.55
C TYR A 646 -15.90 -20.85 32.91
N VAL A 647 -17.11 -21.42 32.90
CA VAL A 647 -17.83 -21.83 34.12
C VAL A 647 -17.94 -23.36 34.14
N PRO A 648 -17.19 -24.06 35.01
CA PRO A 648 -17.35 -25.50 35.18
C PRO A 648 -18.75 -25.84 35.70
N ARG A 649 -19.54 -26.61 34.94
CA ARG A 649 -20.79 -27.20 35.49
C ARG A 649 -20.42 -28.42 36.32
N THR A 650 -21.21 -28.74 37.34
CA THR A 650 -21.11 -30.06 37.99
C THR A 650 -22.28 -30.90 37.50
N LEU A 651 -22.01 -31.98 36.80
CA LEU A 651 -23.02 -32.93 36.33
C LEU A 651 -23.02 -34.18 37.19
N TYR A 652 -24.22 -34.62 37.55
CA TYR A 652 -24.47 -35.79 38.37
C TYR A 652 -25.08 -36.88 37.52
N ALA A 653 -24.52 -38.08 37.58
CA ALA A 653 -25.20 -39.26 37.06
C ALA A 653 -26.47 -39.48 37.88
N VAL A 654 -27.60 -39.64 37.20
CA VAL A 654 -28.93 -39.87 37.81
C VAL A 654 -29.57 -41.18 37.32
N LYS A 655 -28.88 -41.91 36.43
CA LYS A 655 -29.30 -43.19 35.88
C LYS A 655 -28.09 -43.99 35.37
N ASN A 656 -28.21 -45.31 35.32
CA ASN A 656 -27.25 -46.17 34.62
C ASN A 656 -27.31 -45.89 33.10
N GLY A 657 -26.18 -45.88 32.42
CA GLY A 657 -26.16 -45.69 30.97
C GLY A 657 -24.80 -45.41 30.37
N ASN A 658 -24.80 -45.00 29.10
CA ASN A 658 -23.60 -44.54 28.42
C ASN A 658 -23.32 -43.07 28.78
N TRP A 659 -22.06 -42.69 28.90
CA TRP A 659 -21.62 -41.33 29.17
C TRP A 659 -22.24 -40.33 28.20
N THR A 660 -22.38 -40.67 26.92
CA THR A 660 -22.98 -39.76 25.92
C THR A 660 -24.52 -39.85 25.88
N GLY A 661 -25.14 -40.57 26.81
CA GLY A 661 -26.59 -40.73 26.88
C GLY A 661 -27.27 -39.48 27.46
N PRO A 662 -28.25 -38.88 26.76
CA PRO A 662 -28.89 -37.63 27.19
C PRO A 662 -29.70 -37.77 28.50
N ASP A 663 -30.14 -38.98 28.84
CA ASP A 663 -30.91 -39.26 30.06
C ASP A 663 -30.05 -39.58 31.30
N VAL A 664 -28.72 -39.58 31.16
CA VAL A 664 -27.82 -40.02 32.23
C VAL A 664 -27.54 -38.90 33.23
N TRP A 665 -27.61 -37.64 32.81
CA TRP A 665 -27.04 -36.53 33.58
C TRP A 665 -28.05 -35.48 34.02
N SER A 666 -27.78 -34.92 35.20
CA SER A 666 -28.50 -33.79 35.81
C SER A 666 -27.52 -32.74 36.33
N LEU A 667 -27.97 -31.48 36.41
CA LEU A 667 -27.24 -30.39 37.07
C LEU A 667 -27.38 -30.43 38.60
N SER A 668 -28.29 -31.24 39.12
CA SER A 668 -28.56 -31.41 40.55
C SER A 668 -28.39 -32.87 40.97
N GLU A 669 -27.75 -33.11 42.10
CA GLU A 669 -27.60 -34.45 42.67
C GLU A 669 -28.99 -35.07 42.94
N GLY A 670 -29.26 -36.25 42.39
CA GLY A 670 -30.56 -36.93 42.52
C GLY A 670 -31.73 -36.29 41.76
N GLY A 671 -31.46 -35.29 40.91
CA GLY A 671 -32.50 -34.64 40.10
C GLY A 671 -32.98 -35.48 38.90
N THR A 672 -33.90 -34.91 38.11
CA THR A 672 -34.31 -35.51 36.83
C THR A 672 -33.25 -35.31 35.75
N SER A 673 -33.27 -36.14 34.70
CA SER A 673 -32.41 -35.95 33.55
C SER A 673 -32.64 -34.58 32.92
N SER A 674 -31.57 -33.96 32.45
CA SER A 674 -31.59 -32.62 31.86
C SER A 674 -31.29 -32.61 30.35
N GLY A 675 -31.12 -33.78 29.73
CA GLY A 675 -30.82 -33.91 28.30
C GLY A 675 -29.41 -33.49 27.91
N ILE A 676 -28.57 -33.10 28.88
CA ILE A 676 -27.20 -32.63 28.68
C ILE A 676 -26.20 -33.77 28.88
N THR A 677 -25.02 -33.61 28.30
CA THR A 677 -23.90 -34.54 28.43
C THR A 677 -22.66 -33.78 28.93
N PRO A 678 -21.84 -34.35 29.83
CA PRO A 678 -20.61 -33.72 30.26
C PRO A 678 -19.62 -33.58 29.11
N VAL A 679 -19.00 -32.42 29.04
CA VAL A 679 -17.95 -32.09 28.08
C VAL A 679 -16.72 -31.57 28.80
N TYR A 680 -15.64 -31.27 28.05
CA TYR A 680 -14.50 -30.59 28.63
C TYR A 680 -14.95 -29.36 29.39
N GLY A 681 -14.41 -29.25 30.60
CA GLY A 681 -14.72 -28.14 31.46
C GLY A 681 -15.68 -28.47 32.58
N ASP A 682 -16.46 -29.54 32.43
CA ASP A 682 -17.42 -29.96 33.45
C ASP A 682 -16.76 -30.82 34.53
N ASN A 683 -17.20 -30.65 35.77
CA ASN A 683 -16.96 -31.58 36.86
C ASN A 683 -18.03 -32.67 36.78
N VAL A 684 -17.63 -33.93 36.88
CA VAL A 684 -18.55 -35.06 36.77
C VAL A 684 -18.61 -35.80 38.09
N ARG A 685 -19.82 -36.07 38.56
CA ARG A 685 -20.09 -36.82 39.79
C ARG A 685 -20.90 -38.07 39.46
N ILE A 686 -20.34 -39.22 39.77
CA ILE A 686 -21.01 -40.52 39.62
C ILE A 686 -21.20 -41.09 41.01
N LYS A 687 -22.45 -41.16 41.48
CA LYS A 687 -22.80 -41.74 42.79
C LYS A 687 -23.95 -42.72 42.63
N GLY A 688 -23.75 -43.99 42.97
CA GLY A 688 -24.82 -45.00 42.96
C GLY A 688 -25.17 -45.60 41.58
N TYR A 689 -24.49 -45.17 40.51
CA TYR A 689 -24.84 -45.55 39.12
C TYR A 689 -23.65 -46.10 38.32
N ALA A 690 -23.96 -46.95 37.34
CA ALA A 690 -23.03 -47.52 36.37
C ALA A 690 -23.01 -46.68 35.08
N VAL A 691 -21.86 -46.11 34.75
CA VAL A 691 -21.64 -45.30 33.54
C VAL A 691 -20.61 -45.98 32.65
N ALA A 692 -20.92 -46.16 31.37
CA ALA A 692 -20.02 -46.72 30.38
C ALA A 692 -19.54 -45.67 29.38
N ILE A 693 -18.26 -45.72 28.98
CA ILE A 693 -17.66 -44.89 27.95
C ILE A 693 -17.22 -45.83 26.82
N THR A 694 -17.82 -45.66 25.65
CA THR A 694 -17.54 -46.48 24.46
C THR A 694 -16.93 -45.67 23.30
N GLY A 695 -16.73 -44.37 23.51
CA GLY A 695 -16.15 -43.44 22.55
C GLY A 695 -15.23 -42.43 23.24
N GLU A 696 -14.89 -41.35 22.56
CA GLU A 696 -14.04 -40.30 23.12
C GLU A 696 -14.87 -39.28 23.89
N VAL A 697 -14.54 -39.10 25.17
CA VAL A 697 -15.19 -38.14 26.07
C VAL A 697 -14.13 -37.44 26.92
N GLU A 698 -14.42 -36.21 27.30
CA GLU A 698 -13.54 -35.42 28.15
C GLU A 698 -14.32 -34.63 29.21
N CYS A 699 -13.66 -34.38 30.35
CA CYS A 699 -14.19 -33.55 31.43
C CYS A 699 -13.04 -32.86 32.19
N LYS A 700 -13.37 -31.84 32.98
CA LYS A 700 -12.40 -31.15 33.84
C LYS A 700 -11.94 -32.08 34.96
N SER A 701 -12.89 -32.53 35.76
CA SER A 701 -12.64 -33.40 36.89
C SER A 701 -13.73 -34.47 36.98
N ILE A 702 -13.38 -35.60 37.57
CA ILE A 702 -14.33 -36.67 37.83
C ILE A 702 -14.25 -37.11 39.28
N GLN A 703 -15.41 -37.32 39.89
CA GLN A 703 -15.59 -37.85 41.22
C GLN A 703 -16.54 -39.05 41.17
N ILE A 704 -16.02 -40.21 41.53
CA ILE A 704 -16.77 -41.46 41.63
C ILE A 704 -16.96 -41.75 43.12
N ILE A 705 -18.21 -41.76 43.56
CA ILE A 705 -18.62 -42.11 44.93
C ILE A 705 -19.33 -43.45 44.84
N ALA A 706 -18.68 -44.49 45.33
CA ALA A 706 -19.17 -45.86 45.25
C ALA A 706 -19.72 -46.36 46.60
N PRO A 707 -20.98 -46.03 46.96
CA PRO A 707 -21.62 -46.54 48.17
C PRO A 707 -22.05 -48.02 48.04
N SER A 708 -22.15 -48.53 46.80
CA SER A 708 -22.61 -49.89 46.50
C SER A 708 -21.88 -50.44 45.28
N THR A 709 -21.95 -51.76 45.09
CA THR A 709 -21.37 -52.48 43.94
C THR A 709 -21.96 -52.06 42.60
N ASN A 710 -23.10 -51.36 42.60
CA ASN A 710 -23.77 -50.86 41.40
C ASN A 710 -23.15 -49.58 40.82
N THR A 711 -22.28 -48.89 41.57
CA THR A 711 -21.58 -47.72 41.04
C THR A 711 -20.37 -48.19 40.24
N ASN A 712 -20.24 -47.89 38.96
CA ASN A 712 -18.99 -48.16 38.25
C ASN A 712 -18.79 -47.18 37.10
N LEU A 713 -17.53 -46.97 36.72
CA LEU A 713 -17.18 -46.29 35.49
C LEU A 713 -16.34 -47.24 34.65
N THR A 714 -16.83 -47.58 33.46
CA THR A 714 -16.15 -48.51 32.55
C THR A 714 -15.79 -47.80 31.25
N VAL A 715 -14.51 -47.73 30.90
CA VAL A 715 -14.01 -47.29 29.59
C VAL A 715 -13.70 -48.53 28.76
N ASP A 716 -14.47 -48.78 27.70
CA ASP A 716 -14.48 -50.07 27.01
C ASP A 716 -14.44 -49.93 25.49
N GLY A 717 -13.41 -50.54 24.89
CA GLY A 717 -13.23 -50.63 23.44
C GLY A 717 -12.12 -49.73 22.91
N ALA A 718 -11.56 -50.11 21.75
CA ALA A 718 -10.37 -49.45 21.19
C ALA A 718 -10.58 -47.97 20.81
N ALA A 719 -11.83 -47.57 20.56
CA ALA A 719 -12.22 -46.18 20.29
C ALA A 719 -12.56 -45.39 21.58
N ALA A 720 -12.66 -46.06 22.72
CA ALA A 720 -13.04 -45.43 23.97
C ALA A 720 -11.85 -44.71 24.61
N VAL A 721 -12.00 -43.42 24.84
CA VAL A 721 -10.99 -42.57 25.46
C VAL A 721 -11.67 -41.68 26.49
N LEU A 722 -11.27 -41.81 27.76
CA LEU A 722 -11.62 -40.84 28.80
C LEU A 722 -10.42 -39.94 29.06
N THR A 723 -10.58 -38.64 28.84
CA THR A 723 -9.58 -37.63 29.21
C THR A 723 -10.08 -36.77 30.37
N VAL A 724 -9.35 -36.77 31.48
CA VAL A 724 -9.60 -35.92 32.65
C VAL A 724 -8.44 -34.92 32.79
N LYS A 725 -8.77 -33.64 32.89
CA LYS A 725 -7.77 -32.56 32.77
C LYS A 725 -7.24 -32.05 34.09
N GLU A 726 -7.91 -32.38 35.19
CA GLU A 726 -7.49 -32.01 36.53
C GLU A 726 -7.61 -33.22 37.46
N HIS A 727 -8.69 -33.28 38.24
CA HIS A 727 -8.77 -34.21 39.36
C HIS A 727 -9.60 -35.45 39.03
N VAL A 728 -9.06 -36.62 39.38
CA VAL A 728 -9.78 -37.88 39.44
C VAL A 728 -9.89 -38.27 40.91
N LYS A 729 -11.10 -38.41 41.42
CA LYS A 729 -11.36 -38.81 42.80
C LYS A 729 -12.25 -40.05 42.81
N VAL A 730 -11.81 -41.11 43.50
CA VAL A 730 -12.60 -42.33 43.72
C VAL A 730 -12.67 -42.57 45.23
N LYS A 731 -13.88 -42.71 45.78
CA LYS A 731 -14.09 -42.97 47.21
C LYS A 731 -15.37 -43.73 47.49
N GLY A 732 -15.46 -44.38 48.65
CA GLY A 732 -16.73 -44.82 49.23
C GLY A 732 -17.54 -43.65 49.79
N GLU A 733 -18.74 -43.94 50.29
CA GLU A 733 -19.52 -42.97 51.06
C GLU A 733 -18.80 -42.62 52.37
N ASP A 734 -18.91 -41.38 52.85
CA ASP A 734 -18.29 -40.92 54.10
C ASP A 734 -16.78 -41.21 54.25
N ASN A 735 -16.04 -41.12 53.13
CA ASN A 735 -14.60 -41.39 53.04
C ASN A 735 -14.20 -42.85 53.37
N GLN A 736 -15.13 -43.80 53.27
CA GLN A 736 -14.83 -45.22 53.33
C GLN A 736 -14.12 -45.71 52.06
N GLU A 737 -13.59 -46.93 52.11
CA GLU A 737 -13.05 -47.60 50.93
C GLU A 737 -14.15 -47.79 49.87
N PRO A 738 -13.87 -47.54 48.58
CA PRO A 738 -14.86 -47.74 47.52
C PRO A 738 -15.18 -49.22 47.35
N VAL A 739 -16.48 -49.57 47.29
CA VAL A 739 -16.93 -50.96 47.12
C VAL A 739 -17.09 -51.37 45.65
N SER A 740 -16.51 -50.60 44.72
CA SER A 740 -16.59 -50.85 43.28
C SER A 740 -15.36 -50.33 42.52
N ALA A 741 -15.28 -50.65 41.23
CA ALA A 741 -14.10 -50.44 40.41
C ALA A 741 -14.29 -49.41 39.28
N PHE A 742 -13.21 -48.68 38.99
CA PHE A 742 -13.00 -47.97 37.73
C PHE A 742 -12.24 -48.91 36.77
N LEU A 743 -12.85 -49.26 35.64
CA LEU A 743 -12.29 -50.23 34.69
C LEU A 743 -11.94 -49.57 33.36
N VAL A 744 -10.74 -49.88 32.86
CA VAL A 744 -10.30 -49.55 31.49
C VAL A 744 -9.91 -50.86 30.82
N LYS A 745 -10.58 -51.23 29.72
CA LYS A 745 -10.37 -52.55 29.08
C LYS A 745 -10.51 -52.49 27.56
N ASN A 746 -10.12 -53.57 26.89
CA ASN A 746 -10.24 -53.73 25.43
C ASN A 746 -9.56 -52.59 24.64
N LEU A 747 -8.31 -52.28 24.99
CA LEU A 747 -7.48 -51.23 24.38
C LEU A 747 -8.00 -49.80 24.55
N ALA A 748 -9.02 -49.60 25.41
CA ALA A 748 -9.46 -48.27 25.81
C ALA A 748 -8.33 -47.47 26.47
N LYS A 749 -8.43 -46.13 26.39
CA LYS A 749 -7.43 -45.21 26.94
C LYS A 749 -8.04 -44.38 28.06
N PHE A 750 -7.31 -44.23 29.15
CA PHE A 750 -7.58 -43.26 30.19
C PHE A 750 -6.40 -42.31 30.31
N LYS A 751 -6.66 -41.02 30.18
CA LYS A 751 -5.65 -39.96 30.23
C LYS A 751 -5.98 -39.02 31.38
N VAL A 752 -5.02 -38.80 32.25
CA VAL A 752 -5.03 -37.71 33.24
C VAL A 752 -3.94 -36.74 32.82
N GLN A 753 -4.29 -35.48 32.60
CA GLN A 753 -3.35 -34.45 32.17
C GLN A 753 -3.01 -33.48 33.29
#